data_AF-A0A742XJI9-F1
#
_entry.id   AF-A0A742XJI9-F1
#
_cell.length_a   1.000
_cell.length_b   1.000
_cell.length_c   1.000
_cell.angle_alpha   90.00
_cell.angle_beta   90.00
_cell.angle_gamma   90.00
#
_symmetry.space_group_name_H-M   'P 1'
#
loop_
_entity.id
_entity.type
_entity.pdbx_description
1 polymer ?
#
loop_
_entity_poly.entity_id
_entity_poly.type
_entity_poly.pdbx_seq_one_letter_code
_entity_poly.pdbx_strand_id
1 'polypeptide(L)'
;LVATNLEALGTGDVTNNATLELNTGGTFDNAISGSGQVVKSGDDALTLSGSNTYTGGTTISGGTLIATSVDALGSGDVTDNAVLELNTGGTFDNAISGSGQVVKSGDKTLTLSGSNTYTGGTTISGGTLIASNVEALGSGNIDNYASLQLNASGQFVTANLTTHDNATTAIGAGSTLRANTLTQEANSTLAVHLTDSNSGAIVTADHANLGGTLDITGIGNVAKSWTRDAYAYTLIDTDSAINSDFAQFTVAGMDAKQVDFLTVDGRVNAADDTRYDVTASLSWYADSDNAATDAHGTFTLSEQGHSFTLNTALTDVDATLNPDSATDWDGKSLIKRGAGTLILGAQNTYSGDTDVQEGALWLAETATIGSAGSAQAVNIAANAAFGGHNATVNGHVNNLGSLYFVDTFTVNGDVVNSSAMISGSDQPNNTLTIAGNYTGNDGHLYLNTQLGDDSSPTDKLIVTGDTAGSTTLHITNVNGLGAQTVNGIEVIEVGGQSDGDFTLYKGHVDINAWTYTLKQDGGDWYLRSESDDVPDDGGDVTPPDDGGDVIPPDDGGDVTPPDDGGDVTPPDDGGDVTPPDDGGDVTPPDDGGDVTPPDDDGDITPPDGGDVTPVAPQYRADIGVYLGNQWMARNLQMQTLYDREGSQYRSADGSVWMRFKAGKAESQAVNGNVDIDSDYSQFQLGGDILTWSDGAQSVTVGLMGSYINASTDSTGNRGADGSQFSANGSVDGYNLGLYATWFADAQSHRGAYIDSWYQYGAYNNSVDNDGLSASRYDSAAHAVSLETGYRYDIALSNRNTVSLTPQAQVTWQRYSADTVIDDGGTRISGQNDDSWTTRLGMRVDGKLYKESGRIQPFMEVNWLHASDNASATFGDTKVSQDLPNDRVEVKVGIQANVSERLSVYAQAAGQKGKNDYGDASFSLNMRYNW
;
A
#
# COMPACT_ATOMS: atom_id res chain seq x y z
N LEU A 1 -35.31 -26.68 59.11
CA LEU A 1 -35.14 -25.46 59.92
C LEU A 1 -36.15 -24.44 59.41
N VAL A 2 -36.91 -23.78 60.28
CA VAL A 2 -37.78 -22.66 59.90
C VAL A 2 -37.16 -21.37 60.41
N ALA A 3 -36.82 -20.46 59.52
CA ALA A 3 -36.25 -19.16 59.82
C ALA A 3 -37.33 -18.08 59.64
N THR A 4 -37.76 -17.50 60.75
CA THR A 4 -38.70 -16.36 60.78
C THR A 4 -37.99 -15.00 60.86
N ASN A 5 -36.65 -15.01 60.92
CA ASN A 5 -35.78 -13.85 60.89
C ASN A 5 -34.45 -14.27 60.23
N LEU A 6 -34.04 -13.60 59.15
CA LEU A 6 -32.81 -13.91 58.42
C LEU A 6 -31.55 -13.68 59.26
N GLU A 7 -31.53 -12.68 60.14
CA GLU A 7 -30.38 -12.39 61.01
C GLU A 7 -30.05 -13.57 61.94
N ALA A 8 -31.05 -14.40 62.27
CA ALA A 8 -30.87 -15.58 63.12
C ALA A 8 -30.09 -16.70 62.42
N LEU A 9 -29.95 -16.65 61.09
CA LEU A 9 -29.13 -17.58 60.30
C LEU A 9 -27.66 -17.14 60.24
N GLY A 10 -27.33 -15.94 60.73
CA GLY A 10 -25.99 -15.37 60.69
C GLY A 10 -25.57 -14.95 59.28
N THR A 11 -24.29 -14.59 59.12
CA THR A 11 -23.71 -14.09 57.86
C THR A 11 -22.85 -15.14 57.14
N GLY A 12 -22.87 -16.39 57.58
CA GLY A 12 -22.07 -17.48 57.00
C GLY A 12 -22.89 -18.38 56.07
N ASP A 13 -22.22 -19.03 55.13
CA ASP A 13 -22.84 -19.97 54.20
C ASP A 13 -23.60 -21.10 54.91
N VAL A 14 -24.70 -21.54 54.31
CA VAL A 14 -25.59 -22.56 54.84
C VAL A 14 -25.45 -23.86 54.06
N THR A 15 -24.96 -24.91 54.70
CA THR A 15 -25.06 -26.27 54.13
C THR A 15 -26.41 -26.89 54.50
N ASN A 16 -27.34 -26.92 53.56
CA ASN A 16 -28.67 -27.49 53.70
C ASN A 16 -28.73 -28.92 53.10
N ASN A 17 -28.88 -29.93 53.94
CA ASN A 17 -29.10 -31.33 53.53
C ASN A 17 -30.52 -31.84 53.87
N ALA A 18 -31.44 -30.94 54.24
CA ALA A 18 -32.83 -31.25 54.60
C ALA A 18 -33.76 -30.13 54.06
N THR A 19 -34.74 -29.66 54.83
CA THR A 19 -35.57 -28.50 54.45
C THR A 19 -35.13 -27.24 55.19
N LEU A 20 -34.83 -26.18 54.44
CA LEU A 20 -34.64 -24.81 54.94
C LEU A 20 -35.86 -23.98 54.54
N GLU A 21 -36.74 -23.71 55.50
CA GLU A 21 -37.92 -22.87 55.30
C GLU A 21 -37.63 -21.43 55.73
N LEU A 22 -37.84 -20.48 54.83
CA LEU A 22 -37.69 -19.04 55.02
C LEU A 22 -39.10 -18.42 55.08
N ASN A 23 -39.56 -18.14 56.30
CA ASN A 23 -40.88 -17.56 56.58
C ASN A 23 -40.71 -16.11 57.07
N THR A 24 -40.13 -15.29 56.21
CA THR A 24 -39.82 -13.88 56.47
C THR A 24 -39.54 -13.17 55.13
N GLY A 25 -39.42 -11.85 55.15
CA GLY A 25 -38.99 -11.04 54.02
C GLY A 25 -37.57 -10.49 54.17
N GLY A 26 -37.13 -9.67 53.21
CA GLY A 26 -35.81 -9.04 53.19
C GLY A 26 -34.84 -9.71 52.23
N THR A 27 -33.53 -9.46 52.39
CA THR A 27 -32.49 -10.02 51.52
C THR A 27 -31.68 -11.08 52.26
N PHE A 28 -31.52 -12.25 51.65
CA PHE A 28 -30.66 -13.32 52.14
C PHE A 28 -29.50 -13.55 51.17
N ASP A 29 -28.33 -13.01 51.56
CA ASP A 29 -27.12 -12.99 50.72
C ASP A 29 -26.22 -14.23 50.89
N ASN A 30 -26.44 -15.07 51.90
CA ASN A 30 -25.57 -16.21 52.19
C ASN A 30 -25.71 -17.30 51.11
N ALA A 31 -24.60 -17.96 50.76
CA ALA A 31 -24.67 -19.10 49.84
C ALA A 31 -25.28 -20.33 50.55
N ILE A 32 -26.19 -21.01 49.86
CA ILE A 32 -26.85 -22.24 50.29
C ILE A 32 -26.30 -23.37 49.41
N SER A 33 -25.79 -24.43 50.05
CA SER A 33 -25.24 -25.62 49.40
C SER A 33 -25.90 -26.89 49.94
N GLY A 34 -25.65 -28.05 49.32
CA GLY A 34 -26.10 -29.36 49.80
C GLY A 34 -27.31 -29.93 49.07
N SER A 35 -27.80 -31.09 49.51
CA SER A 35 -28.87 -31.82 48.80
C SER A 35 -30.29 -31.45 49.23
N GLY A 36 -30.44 -30.45 50.09
CA GLY A 36 -31.70 -30.07 50.71
C GLY A 36 -32.58 -29.14 49.86
N GLN A 37 -33.85 -29.04 50.25
CA GLN A 37 -34.87 -28.17 49.66
C GLN A 37 -34.89 -26.81 50.37
N VAL A 38 -35.13 -25.74 49.61
CA VAL A 38 -35.46 -24.41 50.14
C VAL A 38 -36.96 -24.14 49.99
N VAL A 39 -37.63 -23.67 51.04
CA VAL A 39 -39.06 -23.35 51.03
C VAL A 39 -39.26 -21.89 51.41
N LYS A 40 -39.93 -21.10 50.57
CA LYS A 40 -40.39 -19.75 50.88
C LYS A 40 -41.88 -19.78 51.22
N SER A 41 -42.23 -19.56 52.49
CA SER A 41 -43.62 -19.71 52.98
C SER A 41 -44.24 -18.44 53.56
N GLY A 42 -43.46 -17.40 53.85
CA GLY A 42 -43.99 -16.13 54.37
C GLY A 42 -44.69 -15.29 53.31
N ASP A 43 -45.54 -14.34 53.71
CA ASP A 43 -46.31 -13.50 52.77
C ASP A 43 -45.48 -12.34 52.16
N ASP A 44 -44.40 -11.94 52.82
CA ASP A 44 -43.54 -10.82 52.39
C ASP A 44 -42.61 -11.20 51.22
N ALA A 45 -42.04 -10.20 50.53
CA ALA A 45 -41.02 -10.43 49.52
C ALA A 45 -39.67 -10.84 50.15
N LEU A 46 -39.07 -11.91 49.64
CA LEU A 46 -37.73 -12.37 50.00
C LEU A 46 -36.83 -12.33 48.78
N THR A 47 -35.69 -11.67 48.88
CA THR A 47 -34.63 -11.68 47.87
C THR A 47 -33.58 -12.73 48.21
N LEU A 48 -33.34 -13.68 47.31
CA LEU A 48 -32.19 -14.56 47.32
C LEU A 48 -31.14 -14.04 46.32
N SER A 49 -29.96 -13.75 46.85
CA SER A 49 -28.85 -13.12 46.11
C SER A 49 -27.54 -13.90 46.22
N GLY A 50 -27.44 -14.85 47.15
CA GLY A 50 -26.30 -15.76 47.23
C GLY A 50 -26.18 -16.64 45.97
N SER A 51 -24.95 -16.98 45.59
CA SER A 51 -24.69 -17.99 44.54
C SER A 51 -24.92 -19.38 45.14
N ASN A 52 -26.10 -19.94 44.86
CA ASN A 52 -26.57 -21.13 45.54
C ASN A 52 -26.28 -22.39 44.71
N THR A 53 -25.87 -23.47 45.37
CA THR A 53 -25.49 -24.75 44.74
C THR A 53 -26.32 -25.93 45.25
N TYR A 54 -27.39 -25.66 46.00
CA TYR A 54 -28.26 -26.73 46.48
C TYR A 54 -29.03 -27.38 45.33
N THR A 55 -29.31 -28.68 45.48
CA THR A 55 -29.90 -29.50 44.41
C THR A 55 -31.33 -29.97 44.73
N GLY A 56 -31.81 -29.81 45.96
CA GLY A 56 -33.12 -30.32 46.40
C GLY A 56 -34.34 -29.50 45.95
N GLY A 57 -34.13 -28.46 45.15
CA GLY A 57 -35.19 -27.61 44.59
C GLY A 57 -35.68 -26.51 45.53
N THR A 58 -36.54 -25.65 44.98
CA THR A 58 -37.13 -24.50 45.66
C THR A 58 -38.66 -24.58 45.61
N THR A 59 -39.34 -24.39 46.73
CA THR A 59 -40.81 -24.29 46.76
C THR A 59 -41.25 -22.94 47.27
N ILE A 60 -42.05 -22.21 46.48
CA ILE A 60 -42.64 -20.93 46.83
C ILE A 60 -44.11 -21.17 47.14
N SER A 61 -44.47 -21.06 48.42
CA SER A 61 -45.84 -21.29 48.90
C SER A 61 -46.60 -20.00 49.17
N GLY A 62 -45.90 -18.87 49.32
CA GLY A 62 -46.49 -17.56 49.62
C GLY A 62 -45.52 -16.39 49.36
N GLY A 63 -46.11 -15.21 49.17
CA GLY A 63 -45.39 -13.97 48.86
C GLY A 63 -44.63 -13.99 47.54
N THR A 64 -43.59 -13.14 47.45
CA THR A 64 -42.69 -13.05 46.29
C THR A 64 -41.32 -13.60 46.65
N LEU A 65 -40.75 -14.45 45.79
CA LEU A 65 -39.34 -14.81 45.83
C LEU A 65 -38.61 -14.09 44.70
N ILE A 66 -37.67 -13.21 45.04
CA ILE A 66 -36.88 -12.44 44.08
C ILE A 66 -35.51 -13.11 43.94
N ALA A 67 -35.16 -13.57 42.74
CA ALA A 67 -33.85 -14.09 42.41
C ALA A 67 -33.04 -13.04 41.63
N THR A 68 -31.88 -12.63 42.15
CA THR A 68 -31.03 -11.61 41.50
C THR A 68 -29.94 -12.20 40.60
N SER A 69 -29.76 -13.51 40.62
CA SER A 69 -28.89 -14.29 39.73
C SER A 69 -29.58 -15.58 39.33
N VAL A 70 -29.22 -16.17 38.19
CA VAL A 70 -29.76 -17.47 37.77
C VAL A 70 -29.39 -18.60 38.74
N ASP A 71 -28.24 -18.48 39.42
CA ASP A 71 -27.78 -19.41 40.44
C ASP A 71 -28.45 -19.19 41.80
N ALA A 72 -29.27 -18.13 41.98
CA ALA A 72 -29.85 -17.80 43.28
C ALA A 72 -30.84 -18.85 43.78
N LEU A 73 -31.35 -19.74 42.92
CA LEU A 73 -32.31 -20.79 43.30
C LEU A 73 -31.70 -22.19 43.26
N GLY A 74 -30.37 -22.30 43.17
CA GLY A 74 -29.68 -23.58 43.02
C GLY A 74 -29.98 -24.25 41.67
N SER A 75 -29.72 -25.54 41.59
CA SER A 75 -29.87 -26.33 40.35
C SER A 75 -31.10 -27.24 40.31
N GLY A 76 -31.90 -27.26 41.38
CA GLY A 76 -33.12 -28.06 41.45
C GLY A 76 -34.35 -27.28 40.98
N ASP A 77 -35.40 -28.00 40.58
CA ASP A 77 -36.65 -27.42 40.07
C ASP A 77 -37.32 -26.47 41.06
N VAL A 78 -38.11 -25.55 40.51
CA VAL A 78 -38.91 -24.59 41.25
C VAL A 78 -40.39 -24.99 41.21
N THR A 79 -40.99 -25.20 42.37
CA THR A 79 -42.45 -25.29 42.51
C THR A 79 -42.97 -23.94 42.99
N ASP A 80 -43.44 -23.11 42.06
CA ASP A 80 -44.02 -21.80 42.32
C ASP A 80 -45.56 -21.88 42.44
N ASN A 81 -46.07 -21.63 43.64
CA ASN A 81 -47.51 -21.47 43.89
C ASN A 81 -47.89 -20.03 44.30
N ALA A 82 -46.97 -19.07 44.17
CA ALA A 82 -47.19 -17.66 44.48
C ALA A 82 -46.57 -16.78 43.39
N VAL A 83 -45.48 -16.04 43.67
CA VAL A 83 -44.77 -15.24 42.68
C VAL A 83 -43.27 -15.53 42.71
N LEU A 84 -42.73 -15.94 41.57
CA LEU A 84 -41.29 -15.98 41.29
C LEU A 84 -40.89 -14.75 40.46
N GLU A 85 -40.10 -13.85 41.04
CA GLU A 85 -39.53 -12.70 40.33
C GLU A 85 -38.06 -12.96 39.96
N LEU A 86 -37.77 -13.04 38.66
CA LEU A 86 -36.44 -13.17 38.10
C LEU A 86 -35.91 -11.78 37.74
N ASN A 87 -35.24 -11.14 38.70
CA ASN A 87 -34.57 -9.85 38.52
C ASN A 87 -33.11 -10.07 38.10
N THR A 88 -32.91 -10.73 36.96
CA THR A 88 -31.58 -11.14 36.51
C THR A 88 -31.46 -11.29 34.99
N GLY A 89 -30.26 -11.62 34.52
CA GLY A 89 -29.98 -12.08 33.16
C GLY A 89 -29.10 -13.34 33.15
N GLY A 90 -28.89 -13.92 31.97
CA GLY A 90 -28.26 -15.24 31.81
C GLY A 90 -29.29 -16.33 31.49
N THR A 91 -28.90 -17.60 31.59
CA THR A 91 -29.80 -18.73 31.32
C THR A 91 -30.30 -19.34 32.62
N PHE A 92 -31.62 -19.47 32.76
CA PHE A 92 -32.27 -20.13 33.87
C PHE A 92 -32.86 -21.47 33.40
N ASP A 93 -32.18 -22.55 33.76
CA ASP A 93 -32.43 -23.91 33.25
C ASP A 93 -33.44 -24.70 34.10
N ASN A 94 -33.72 -24.27 35.33
CA ASN A 94 -34.57 -25.00 36.25
C ASN A 94 -36.02 -25.05 35.74
N ALA A 95 -36.67 -26.22 35.84
CA ALA A 95 -38.08 -26.32 35.51
C ALA A 95 -38.93 -25.63 36.58
N ILE A 96 -39.89 -24.83 36.14
CA ILE A 96 -40.85 -24.10 36.98
C ILE A 96 -42.22 -24.74 36.82
N SER A 97 -42.83 -25.11 37.94
CA SER A 97 -44.15 -25.77 38.01
C SER A 97 -45.03 -25.10 39.05
N GLY A 98 -46.33 -25.40 39.06
CA GLY A 98 -47.27 -24.92 40.09
C GLY A 98 -48.25 -23.87 39.59
N SER A 99 -49.02 -23.26 40.50
CA SER A 99 -50.08 -22.31 40.14
C SER A 99 -49.64 -20.85 40.11
N GLY A 100 -48.38 -20.56 40.42
CA GLY A 100 -47.83 -19.22 40.59
C GLY A 100 -47.50 -18.49 39.29
N GLN A 101 -47.15 -17.21 39.45
CA GLN A 101 -46.80 -16.27 38.39
C GLN A 101 -45.29 -16.05 38.33
N VAL A 102 -44.73 -16.10 37.13
CA VAL A 102 -43.34 -15.71 36.87
C VAL A 102 -43.29 -14.25 36.45
N VAL A 103 -42.41 -13.47 37.06
CA VAL A 103 -42.18 -12.05 36.72
C VAL A 103 -40.73 -11.86 36.29
N LYS A 104 -40.50 -11.34 35.10
CA LYS A 104 -39.18 -10.89 34.63
C LYS A 104 -39.09 -9.37 34.75
N SER A 105 -38.34 -8.89 35.75
CA SER A 105 -38.24 -7.46 36.07
C SER A 105 -36.87 -6.84 35.79
N GLY A 106 -35.81 -7.65 35.67
CA GLY A 106 -34.45 -7.15 35.42
C GLY A 106 -34.31 -6.50 34.04
N ASP A 107 -33.40 -5.56 33.90
CA ASP A 107 -33.10 -4.82 32.66
C ASP A 107 -32.23 -5.60 31.66
N LYS A 108 -31.63 -6.72 32.09
CA LYS A 108 -30.81 -7.60 31.24
C LYS A 108 -31.64 -8.63 30.46
N THR A 109 -30.99 -9.34 29.54
CA THR A 109 -31.53 -10.50 28.84
C THR A 109 -31.52 -11.75 29.74
N LEU A 110 -32.69 -12.36 29.94
CA LEU A 110 -32.85 -13.65 30.60
C LEU A 110 -33.32 -14.69 29.58
N THR A 111 -32.69 -15.85 29.54
CA THR A 111 -33.13 -17.00 28.76
C THR A 111 -33.79 -18.02 29.67
N LEU A 112 -35.07 -18.33 29.42
CA LEU A 112 -35.75 -19.49 29.99
C LEU A 112 -35.62 -20.67 29.01
N SER A 113 -34.93 -21.72 29.46
CA SER A 113 -34.64 -22.94 28.70
C SER A 113 -35.34 -24.17 29.28
N GLY A 114 -35.76 -24.11 30.55
CA GLY A 114 -36.49 -25.17 31.24
C GLY A 114 -37.85 -25.49 30.58
N SER A 115 -38.29 -26.74 30.73
CA SER A 115 -39.66 -27.16 30.39
C SER A 115 -40.58 -26.79 31.56
N ASN A 116 -41.40 -25.77 31.37
CA ASN A 116 -42.16 -25.14 32.45
C ASN A 116 -43.66 -25.47 32.35
N THR A 117 -44.26 -25.80 33.49
CA THR A 117 -45.68 -26.20 33.57
C THR A 117 -46.50 -25.33 34.53
N TYR A 118 -45.99 -24.14 34.87
CA TYR A 118 -46.73 -23.22 35.73
C TYR A 118 -47.92 -22.60 35.01
N THR A 119 -48.99 -22.32 35.75
CA THR A 119 -50.26 -21.88 35.15
C THR A 119 -50.64 -20.43 35.47
N GLY A 120 -49.95 -19.75 36.38
CA GLY A 120 -50.31 -18.39 36.81
C GLY A 120 -49.94 -17.28 35.82
N GLY A 121 -49.14 -17.60 34.79
CA GLY A 121 -48.75 -16.67 33.73
C GLY A 121 -47.36 -16.05 33.92
N THR A 122 -46.96 -15.26 32.94
CA THR A 122 -45.64 -14.61 32.86
C THR A 122 -45.83 -13.11 32.64
N THR A 123 -45.24 -12.27 33.50
CA THR A 123 -45.18 -10.83 33.28
C THR A 123 -43.76 -10.40 32.98
N ILE A 124 -43.56 -9.63 31.92
CA ILE A 124 -42.25 -9.10 31.51
C ILE A 124 -42.31 -7.60 31.68
N SER A 125 -41.71 -7.08 32.76
CA SER A 125 -41.73 -5.65 33.08
C SER A 125 -40.43 -4.93 32.73
N GLY A 126 -39.38 -5.66 32.35
CA GLY A 126 -38.08 -5.07 32.00
C GLY A 126 -37.16 -6.02 31.21
N GLY A 127 -36.22 -5.43 30.47
CA GLY A 127 -35.21 -6.13 29.68
C GLY A 127 -35.81 -7.05 28.60
N THR A 128 -35.08 -8.11 28.27
CA THR A 128 -35.50 -9.13 27.29
C THR A 128 -35.69 -10.48 27.98
N LEU A 129 -36.79 -11.15 27.68
CA LEU A 129 -37.02 -12.56 27.99
C LEU A 129 -36.91 -13.39 26.70
N ILE A 130 -35.93 -14.29 26.65
CA ILE A 130 -35.78 -15.26 25.56
C ILE A 130 -36.37 -16.59 26.02
N ALA A 131 -37.34 -17.12 25.29
CA ALA A 131 -37.86 -18.46 25.48
C ALA A 131 -37.16 -19.38 24.48
N SER A 132 -36.16 -20.16 24.94
CA SER A 132 -35.35 -21.05 24.08
C SER A 132 -35.85 -22.49 24.04
N ASN A 133 -37.02 -22.73 24.62
CA ASN A 133 -37.76 -24.00 24.60
C ASN A 133 -39.24 -23.67 24.43
N VAL A 134 -39.97 -24.40 23.59
CA VAL A 134 -41.40 -24.17 23.33
C VAL A 134 -42.28 -24.27 24.59
N GLU A 135 -41.81 -24.95 25.62
CA GLU A 135 -42.48 -25.07 26.93
C GLU A 135 -41.95 -24.06 27.97
N ALA A 136 -41.11 -23.09 27.60
CA ALA A 136 -40.44 -22.20 28.55
C ALA A 136 -41.35 -21.18 29.26
N LEU A 137 -42.55 -20.92 28.76
CA LEU A 137 -43.40 -19.80 29.24
C LEU A 137 -44.61 -20.24 30.09
N GLY A 138 -44.72 -21.54 30.39
CA GLY A 138 -45.91 -22.10 31.06
C GLY A 138 -47.16 -21.99 30.19
N SER A 139 -48.34 -22.19 30.80
CA SER A 139 -49.63 -22.21 30.07
C SER A 139 -50.56 -21.04 30.40
N GLY A 140 -50.10 -20.07 31.20
CA GLY A 140 -50.90 -18.92 31.63
C GLY A 140 -50.89 -17.76 30.63
N ASN A 141 -51.38 -16.58 31.04
CA ASN A 141 -51.29 -15.36 30.24
C ASN A 141 -49.85 -14.85 30.18
N ILE A 142 -49.51 -14.11 29.14
CA ILE A 142 -48.25 -13.37 29.01
C ILE A 142 -48.58 -11.89 28.86
N ASP A 143 -48.15 -11.10 29.84
CA ASP A 143 -48.26 -9.64 29.84
C ASP A 143 -46.86 -9.03 29.61
N ASN A 144 -46.61 -8.59 28.37
CA ASN A 144 -45.30 -8.10 27.94
C ASN A 144 -45.26 -6.57 27.86
N TYR A 145 -44.60 -5.93 28.83
CA TYR A 145 -44.31 -4.49 28.87
C TYR A 145 -42.90 -4.13 28.40
N ALA A 146 -42.09 -5.12 27.97
CA ALA A 146 -40.72 -4.90 27.54
C ALA A 146 -40.41 -5.73 26.28
N SER A 147 -39.51 -6.71 26.33
CA SER A 147 -39.16 -7.52 25.17
C SER A 147 -39.33 -9.02 25.45
N LEU A 148 -40.10 -9.70 24.59
CA LEU A 148 -40.24 -11.16 24.55
C LEU A 148 -39.67 -11.66 23.23
N GLN A 149 -38.82 -12.69 23.28
CA GLN A 149 -38.29 -13.37 22.11
C GLN A 149 -38.59 -14.87 22.18
N LEU A 150 -39.39 -15.36 21.24
CA LEU A 150 -39.64 -16.78 21.04
C LEU A 150 -38.53 -17.31 20.12
N ASN A 151 -37.63 -18.15 20.64
CA ASN A 151 -36.42 -18.57 19.94
C ASN A 151 -36.19 -20.08 20.07
N ALA A 152 -37.18 -20.85 19.63
CA ALA A 152 -37.10 -22.31 19.58
C ALA A 152 -37.92 -22.83 18.41
N SER A 153 -37.36 -23.73 17.61
CA SER A 153 -38.12 -24.36 16.53
C SER A 153 -39.32 -25.13 17.09
N GLY A 154 -40.52 -24.83 16.58
CA GLY A 154 -41.77 -25.43 17.04
C GLY A 154 -42.80 -24.40 17.52
N GLN A 155 -43.92 -24.90 18.05
CA GLN A 155 -45.06 -24.07 18.46
C GLN A 155 -45.04 -23.78 19.96
N PHE A 156 -44.97 -22.50 20.31
CA PHE A 156 -45.24 -22.00 21.65
C PHE A 156 -46.76 -21.95 21.89
N VAL A 157 -47.23 -22.47 23.02
CA VAL A 157 -48.67 -22.47 23.37
C VAL A 157 -48.88 -21.68 24.66
N THR A 158 -49.70 -20.65 24.61
CA THR A 158 -50.00 -19.76 25.74
C THR A 158 -51.50 -19.46 25.83
N ALA A 159 -51.99 -18.97 26.98
CA ALA A 159 -53.40 -18.59 27.12
C ALA A 159 -53.71 -17.29 26.37
N ASN A 160 -53.16 -16.16 26.77
CA ASN A 160 -53.28 -14.89 26.04
C ASN A 160 -51.91 -14.23 25.98
N LEU A 161 -51.62 -13.51 24.90
CA LEU A 161 -50.41 -12.70 24.80
C LEU A 161 -50.78 -11.25 24.52
N THR A 162 -50.46 -10.36 25.47
CA THR A 162 -50.59 -8.92 25.31
C THR A 162 -49.20 -8.31 25.21
N THR A 163 -48.95 -7.60 24.11
CA THR A 163 -47.76 -6.76 23.94
C THR A 163 -48.19 -5.31 24.13
N HIS A 164 -47.71 -4.69 25.21
CA HIS A 164 -48.10 -3.35 25.60
C HIS A 164 -47.40 -2.26 24.78
N ASP A 165 -47.83 -1.01 24.96
CA ASP A 165 -47.23 0.18 24.37
C ASP A 165 -45.69 0.20 24.52
N ASN A 166 -44.98 0.40 23.41
CA ASN A 166 -43.50 0.37 23.28
C ASN A 166 -42.83 -0.97 23.63
N ALA A 167 -43.59 -2.05 23.83
CA ALA A 167 -43.05 -3.39 24.02
C ALA A 167 -42.88 -4.12 22.67
N THR A 168 -42.01 -5.13 22.65
CA THR A 168 -41.74 -5.95 21.47
C THR A 168 -41.98 -7.43 21.78
N THR A 169 -42.73 -8.09 20.92
CA THR A 169 -42.75 -9.55 20.82
C THR A 169 -42.07 -9.95 19.53
N ALA A 170 -40.98 -10.70 19.62
CA ALA A 170 -40.24 -11.23 18.47
C ALA A 170 -40.47 -12.74 18.34
N ILE A 171 -40.90 -13.19 17.16
CA ILE A 171 -41.02 -14.59 16.80
C ILE A 171 -39.85 -14.95 15.89
N GLY A 172 -38.89 -15.69 16.45
CA GLY A 172 -37.67 -16.10 15.76
C GLY A 172 -37.90 -17.14 14.68
N ALA A 173 -36.87 -17.37 13.86
CA ALA A 173 -36.90 -18.33 12.75
C ALA A 173 -37.35 -19.73 13.22
N GLY A 174 -38.33 -20.30 12.51
CA GLY A 174 -38.87 -21.64 12.80
C GLY A 174 -39.75 -21.73 14.06
N SER A 175 -39.98 -20.62 14.78
CA SER A 175 -40.92 -20.55 15.90
C SER A 175 -42.34 -20.22 15.41
N THR A 176 -43.36 -20.80 16.01
CA THR A 176 -44.76 -20.39 15.83
C THR A 176 -45.45 -20.18 17.17
N LEU A 177 -46.57 -19.45 17.19
CA LEU A 177 -47.33 -19.13 18.39
C LEU A 177 -48.77 -19.62 18.26
N ARG A 178 -49.30 -20.27 19.30
CA ARG A 178 -50.73 -20.49 19.55
C ARG A 178 -51.14 -19.74 20.82
N ALA A 179 -52.08 -18.82 20.71
CA ALA A 179 -52.67 -18.11 21.85
C ALA A 179 -54.20 -18.14 21.76
N ASN A 180 -54.96 -18.02 22.85
CA ASN A 180 -56.41 -17.78 22.74
C ASN A 180 -56.65 -16.37 22.20
N THR A 181 -55.96 -15.35 22.72
CA THR A 181 -55.99 -13.99 22.19
C THR A 181 -54.60 -13.42 22.02
N LEU A 182 -54.29 -12.91 20.83
CA LEU A 182 -53.13 -12.05 20.57
C LEU A 182 -53.59 -10.58 20.63
N THR A 183 -52.97 -9.78 21.49
CA THR A 183 -53.19 -8.32 21.53
C THR A 183 -51.88 -7.58 21.32
N GLN A 184 -51.85 -6.71 20.31
CA GLN A 184 -50.78 -5.74 20.06
C GLN A 184 -51.36 -4.34 20.32
N GLU A 185 -50.92 -3.68 21.39
CA GLU A 185 -51.37 -2.32 21.70
C GLU A 185 -50.78 -1.28 20.73
N ALA A 186 -51.25 -0.03 20.80
CA ALA A 186 -50.64 1.07 20.03
C ALA A 186 -49.13 1.16 20.33
N ASN A 187 -48.33 1.48 19.31
CA ASN A 187 -46.85 1.56 19.34
C ASN A 187 -46.10 0.31 19.87
N SER A 188 -46.77 -0.81 20.11
CA SER A 188 -46.10 -2.11 20.30
C SER A 188 -45.47 -2.58 18.99
N THR A 189 -44.57 -3.56 19.04
CA THR A 189 -44.00 -4.20 17.84
C THR A 189 -44.16 -5.70 17.89
N LEU A 190 -44.78 -6.27 16.86
CA LEU A 190 -44.69 -7.69 16.54
C LEU A 190 -43.60 -7.87 15.49
N ALA A 191 -42.44 -8.39 15.89
CA ALA A 191 -41.35 -8.71 14.98
C ALA A 191 -41.43 -10.18 14.56
N VAL A 192 -41.41 -10.46 13.26
CA VAL A 192 -41.51 -11.83 12.74
C VAL A 192 -40.42 -12.09 11.72
N HIS A 193 -39.75 -13.23 11.85
CA HIS A 193 -38.76 -13.69 10.89
C HIS A 193 -39.40 -14.68 9.90
N LEU A 194 -39.50 -14.29 8.63
CA LEU A 194 -39.96 -15.17 7.57
C LEU A 194 -38.82 -16.05 7.05
N THR A 195 -39.12 -17.33 6.81
CA THR A 195 -38.22 -18.29 6.19
C THR A 195 -38.92 -18.97 5.02
N ASP A 196 -38.15 -19.61 4.14
CA ASP A 196 -38.58 -20.37 2.97
C ASP A 196 -39.45 -21.61 3.27
N SER A 197 -39.48 -22.04 4.53
CA SER A 197 -40.18 -23.23 5.01
C SER A 197 -41.50 -22.95 5.74
N ASN A 198 -41.93 -21.69 5.82
CA ASN A 198 -43.20 -21.32 6.45
C ASN A 198 -44.40 -21.78 5.60
N SER A 199 -44.86 -23.02 5.78
CA SER A 199 -46.00 -23.61 5.05
C SER A 199 -47.36 -23.37 5.74
N GLY A 200 -47.41 -22.57 6.80
CA GLY A 200 -48.60 -22.28 7.59
C GLY A 200 -48.46 -20.99 8.41
N ALA A 201 -49.50 -20.63 9.15
CA ALA A 201 -49.53 -19.40 9.93
C ALA A 201 -48.48 -19.39 11.05
N ILE A 202 -47.78 -18.27 11.20
CA ILE A 202 -46.78 -18.07 12.25
C ILE A 202 -47.45 -17.85 13.59
N VAL A 203 -48.57 -17.13 13.58
CA VAL A 203 -49.44 -16.99 14.75
C VAL A 203 -50.80 -17.61 14.45
N THR A 204 -51.24 -18.45 15.35
CA THR A 204 -52.61 -19.00 15.38
C THR A 204 -53.29 -18.52 16.65
N ALA A 205 -54.51 -17.98 16.56
CA ALA A 205 -55.24 -17.57 17.76
C ALA A 205 -56.76 -17.79 17.69
N ASP A 206 -57.47 -17.68 18.82
CA ASP A 206 -58.95 -17.65 18.73
C ASP A 206 -59.40 -16.26 18.26
N HIS A 207 -58.70 -15.21 18.71
CA HIS A 207 -58.94 -13.81 18.40
C HIS A 207 -57.61 -13.05 18.25
N ALA A 208 -57.59 -12.00 17.43
CA ALA A 208 -56.47 -11.07 17.32
C ALA A 208 -56.95 -9.62 17.37
N ASN A 209 -56.30 -8.82 18.23
CA ASN A 209 -56.42 -7.37 18.29
C ASN A 209 -55.09 -6.78 17.83
N LEU A 210 -55.05 -6.24 16.63
CA LEU A 210 -53.84 -5.75 15.97
C LEU A 210 -53.77 -4.22 16.10
N GLY A 211 -52.58 -3.75 16.42
CA GLY A 211 -52.20 -2.36 16.59
C GLY A 211 -50.67 -2.25 16.53
N GLY A 212 -50.11 -1.06 16.69
CA GLY A 212 -48.66 -0.88 16.67
C GLY A 212 -48.02 -1.20 15.32
N THR A 213 -46.80 -1.75 15.35
CA THR A 213 -45.97 -2.04 14.17
C THR A 213 -45.85 -3.54 13.95
N LEU A 214 -46.08 -3.98 12.72
CA LEU A 214 -45.62 -5.29 12.26
C LEU A 214 -44.25 -5.11 11.58
N ASP A 215 -43.20 -5.70 12.14
CA ASP A 215 -41.86 -5.69 11.56
C ASP A 215 -41.50 -7.07 11.01
N ILE A 216 -41.30 -7.16 9.69
CA ILE A 216 -40.94 -8.41 9.04
C ILE A 216 -39.47 -8.42 8.65
N THR A 217 -38.76 -9.48 9.02
CA THR A 217 -37.40 -9.77 8.56
C THR A 217 -37.39 -11.04 7.70
N GLY A 218 -36.33 -11.24 6.90
CA GLY A 218 -36.13 -12.48 6.12
C GLY A 218 -36.76 -12.53 4.71
N ILE A 219 -37.54 -11.52 4.30
CA ILE A 219 -38.18 -11.47 2.96
C ILE A 219 -37.16 -11.47 1.80
N GLY A 220 -35.93 -10.99 2.00
CA GLY A 220 -34.90 -10.94 0.95
C GLY A 220 -34.20 -12.26 0.60
N ASN A 221 -34.36 -13.31 1.40
CA ASN A 221 -33.68 -14.61 1.22
C ASN A 221 -34.53 -15.67 0.51
N VAL A 222 -35.66 -15.28 -0.10
CA VAL A 222 -36.55 -16.21 -0.79
C VAL A 222 -35.88 -16.68 -2.09
N ALA A 223 -35.44 -17.94 -2.10
CA ALA A 223 -34.74 -18.58 -3.23
C ALA A 223 -35.67 -19.04 -4.37
N LYS A 224 -36.98 -18.84 -4.25
CA LYS A 224 -37.92 -19.11 -5.34
C LYS A 224 -37.96 -17.89 -6.26
N SER A 225 -37.97 -18.17 -7.56
CA SER A 225 -38.26 -17.17 -8.60
C SER A 225 -39.42 -16.31 -8.12
N TRP A 226 -39.20 -15.00 -7.98
CA TRP A 226 -40.24 -14.01 -7.78
C TRP A 226 -41.08 -13.99 -9.07
N THR A 227 -41.98 -14.97 -9.18
CA THR A 227 -42.92 -15.08 -10.29
C THR A 227 -43.91 -13.93 -10.22
N ARG A 228 -44.64 -13.71 -11.32
CA ARG A 228 -45.74 -12.74 -11.42
C ARG A 228 -46.73 -12.80 -10.26
N ASP A 229 -46.98 -13.99 -9.71
CA ASP A 229 -47.95 -14.16 -8.63
C ASP A 229 -47.33 -13.70 -7.30
N ALA A 230 -47.89 -12.66 -6.69
CA ALA A 230 -47.47 -12.17 -5.37
C ALA A 230 -47.49 -13.30 -4.34
N TYR A 231 -46.39 -13.46 -3.59
CA TYR A 231 -46.33 -14.47 -2.53
C TYR A 231 -47.16 -13.99 -1.35
N ALA A 232 -48.32 -14.61 -1.13
CA ALA A 232 -49.11 -14.41 0.07
C ALA A 232 -48.71 -15.41 1.15
N TYR A 233 -48.27 -14.90 2.30
CA TYR A 233 -48.04 -15.67 3.51
C TYR A 233 -49.13 -15.32 4.51
N THR A 234 -49.94 -16.30 4.93
CA THR A 234 -50.79 -16.09 6.11
C THR A 234 -49.89 -15.98 7.32
N LEU A 235 -49.79 -14.78 7.88
CA LEU A 235 -48.98 -14.51 9.07
C LEU A 235 -49.74 -14.88 10.34
N ILE A 236 -51.00 -14.46 10.40
CA ILE A 236 -51.91 -14.67 11.53
C ILE A 236 -53.16 -15.37 11.00
N ASP A 237 -53.53 -16.48 11.61
CA ASP A 237 -54.76 -17.23 11.34
C ASP A 237 -55.57 -17.33 12.64
N THR A 238 -56.85 -17.01 12.59
CA THR A 238 -57.69 -16.94 13.79
C THR A 238 -59.00 -17.72 13.68
N ASP A 239 -59.58 -18.14 14.80
CA ASP A 239 -60.90 -18.79 14.77
C ASP A 239 -62.05 -17.78 14.55
N SER A 240 -61.80 -16.47 14.77
CA SER A 240 -62.76 -15.37 14.67
C SER A 240 -62.27 -14.25 13.77
N ALA A 241 -63.18 -13.51 13.13
CA ALA A 241 -62.81 -12.40 12.24
C ALA A 241 -61.88 -11.37 12.91
N ILE A 242 -60.81 -10.99 12.20
CA ILE A 242 -59.87 -9.93 12.54
C ILE A 242 -60.46 -8.60 12.08
N ASN A 243 -60.82 -7.73 13.03
CA ASN A 243 -61.51 -6.46 12.76
C ASN A 243 -60.63 -5.22 13.05
N SER A 244 -59.32 -5.41 13.11
CA SER A 244 -58.28 -4.43 13.43
C SER A 244 -57.07 -4.64 12.52
N ASP A 245 -56.17 -3.65 12.45
CA ASP A 245 -54.97 -3.70 11.60
C ASP A 245 -53.77 -3.10 12.33
N PHE A 246 -52.55 -3.48 11.91
CA PHE A 246 -51.34 -2.81 12.35
C PHE A 246 -51.33 -1.34 11.89
N ALA A 247 -50.85 -0.44 12.74
CA ALA A 247 -50.74 0.97 12.40
C ALA A 247 -49.60 1.24 11.43
N GLN A 248 -48.52 0.45 11.49
CA GLN A 248 -47.32 0.56 10.66
C GLN A 248 -46.83 -0.83 10.22
N PHE A 249 -46.16 -0.86 9.07
CA PHE A 249 -45.57 -2.08 8.51
C PHE A 249 -44.14 -1.78 8.05
N THR A 250 -43.18 -2.52 8.59
CA THR A 250 -41.75 -2.35 8.27
C THR A 250 -41.14 -3.64 7.76
N VAL A 251 -40.14 -3.51 6.88
CA VAL A 251 -39.32 -4.62 6.39
C VAL A 251 -37.88 -4.37 6.81
N ALA A 252 -37.35 -5.25 7.66
CA ALA A 252 -36.04 -5.10 8.29
C ALA A 252 -35.85 -3.72 8.95
N GLY A 253 -36.89 -3.22 9.63
CA GLY A 253 -36.88 -1.91 10.28
C GLY A 253 -37.05 -0.70 9.34
N MET A 254 -37.13 -0.89 8.02
CA MET A 254 -37.42 0.18 7.07
C MET A 254 -38.92 0.26 6.80
N ASP A 255 -39.47 1.47 6.62
CA ASP A 255 -40.85 1.63 6.16
C ASP A 255 -41.01 0.94 4.80
N ALA A 256 -41.94 -0.01 4.71
CA ALA A 256 -42.18 -0.77 3.49
C ALA A 256 -42.57 0.11 2.29
N LYS A 257 -42.99 1.37 2.53
CA LYS A 257 -43.33 2.35 1.49
C LYS A 257 -42.15 3.18 1.00
N GLN A 258 -40.98 3.08 1.62
CA GLN A 258 -39.76 3.80 1.21
C GLN A 258 -38.87 2.96 0.29
N VAL A 259 -39.07 1.64 0.23
CA VAL A 259 -38.39 0.76 -0.73
C VAL A 259 -39.14 0.77 -2.06
N ASP A 260 -38.48 1.15 -3.14
CA ASP A 260 -39.09 1.18 -4.47
C ASP A 260 -38.99 -0.17 -5.18
N PHE A 261 -37.96 -0.97 -4.90
CA PHE A 261 -37.70 -2.25 -5.58
C PHE A 261 -38.46 -3.47 -5.04
N LEU A 262 -39.11 -3.35 -3.88
CA LEU A 262 -39.87 -4.43 -3.26
C LEU A 262 -41.24 -3.91 -2.82
N THR A 263 -42.31 -4.47 -3.36
CA THR A 263 -43.67 -4.19 -2.90
C THR A 263 -44.01 -5.20 -1.81
N VAL A 264 -44.14 -4.76 -0.56
CA VAL A 264 -44.59 -5.61 0.54
C VAL A 264 -45.79 -4.96 1.21
N ASP A 265 -46.86 -5.72 1.37
CA ASP A 265 -48.11 -5.26 1.98
C ASP A 265 -48.64 -6.31 2.97
N GLY A 266 -49.10 -5.87 4.12
CA GLY A 266 -49.74 -6.69 5.14
C GLY A 266 -51.19 -6.25 5.30
N ARG A 267 -52.15 -7.18 5.20
CA ARG A 267 -53.58 -6.86 5.34
C ARG A 267 -54.42 -8.04 5.77
N VAL A 268 -55.57 -7.74 6.38
CA VAL A 268 -56.64 -8.74 6.58
C VAL A 268 -57.13 -9.23 5.21
N ASN A 269 -57.22 -10.55 5.03
CA ASN A 269 -57.63 -11.15 3.77
C ASN A 269 -59.10 -10.83 3.50
N ALA A 270 -59.38 -10.20 2.36
CA ALA A 270 -60.73 -9.76 2.01
C ALA A 270 -61.71 -10.91 1.70
N ALA A 271 -61.20 -12.10 1.36
CA ALA A 271 -61.99 -13.31 1.10
C ALA A 271 -62.16 -14.19 2.34
N ASP A 272 -61.30 -14.03 3.35
CA ASP A 272 -61.31 -14.76 4.62
C ASP A 272 -60.83 -13.84 5.75
N ASP A 273 -61.76 -13.12 6.38
CA ASP A 273 -61.45 -12.11 7.41
C ASP A 273 -60.86 -12.67 8.70
N THR A 274 -60.69 -14.00 8.79
CA THR A 274 -59.99 -14.69 9.88
C THR A 274 -58.47 -14.73 9.69
N ARG A 275 -57.96 -14.31 8.52
CA ARG A 275 -56.53 -14.35 8.18
C ARG A 275 -55.94 -12.96 7.95
N TYR A 276 -54.72 -12.76 8.45
CA TYR A 276 -53.86 -11.64 8.10
C TYR A 276 -52.73 -12.13 7.20
N ASP A 277 -52.72 -11.68 5.95
CA ASP A 277 -51.75 -12.08 4.95
C ASP A 277 -50.69 -10.99 4.73
N VAL A 278 -49.44 -11.41 4.59
CA VAL A 278 -48.33 -10.58 4.10
C VAL A 278 -48.04 -11.00 2.67
N THR A 279 -48.25 -10.06 1.74
CA THR A 279 -47.93 -10.23 0.32
C THR A 279 -46.63 -9.52 -0.03
N ALA A 280 -45.74 -10.19 -0.74
CA ALA A 280 -44.51 -9.59 -1.26
C ALA A 280 -44.33 -9.89 -2.76
N SER A 281 -43.89 -8.89 -3.52
CA SER A 281 -43.43 -9.01 -4.92
C SER A 281 -42.27 -8.06 -5.19
N LEU A 282 -41.36 -8.47 -6.08
CA LEU A 282 -40.33 -7.58 -6.60
C LEU A 282 -41.00 -6.58 -7.55
N SER A 283 -40.69 -5.29 -7.45
CA SER A 283 -41.31 -4.27 -8.31
C SER A 283 -41.03 -4.50 -9.79
N TRP A 284 -39.97 -5.25 -10.13
CA TRP A 284 -39.73 -5.74 -11.48
C TRP A 284 -40.89 -6.60 -12.04
N TYR A 285 -41.61 -7.33 -11.19
CA TYR A 285 -42.70 -8.26 -11.56
C TYR A 285 -44.06 -7.90 -10.94
N ALA A 286 -44.20 -6.72 -10.32
CA ALA A 286 -45.42 -6.33 -9.61
C ALA A 286 -46.63 -6.17 -10.54
N ASP A 287 -47.81 -6.60 -10.10
CA ASP A 287 -49.07 -6.43 -10.85
C ASP A 287 -49.73 -5.09 -10.46
N SER A 288 -50.13 -4.29 -11.46
CA SER A 288 -50.81 -3.00 -11.28
C SER A 288 -52.15 -3.12 -10.52
N ASP A 289 -52.78 -4.29 -10.54
CA ASP A 289 -54.10 -4.49 -9.94
C ASP A 289 -54.06 -4.80 -8.43
N ASN A 290 -52.88 -5.04 -7.82
CA ASN A 290 -52.82 -5.45 -6.41
C ASN A 290 -51.52 -5.11 -5.65
N ALA A 291 -50.50 -4.53 -6.31
CA ALA A 291 -49.26 -4.12 -5.68
C ALA A 291 -49.34 -2.67 -5.17
N ALA A 292 -48.62 -2.38 -4.08
CA ALA A 292 -48.55 -1.03 -3.51
C ALA A 292 -47.79 -0.03 -4.41
N THR A 293 -46.94 -0.55 -5.31
CA THR A 293 -46.13 0.18 -6.28
C THR A 293 -46.28 -0.48 -7.64
N ASP A 294 -46.52 0.30 -8.69
CA ASP A 294 -46.58 -0.20 -10.06
C ASP A 294 -45.23 -0.78 -10.49
N ALA A 295 -45.24 -1.72 -11.46
CA ALA A 295 -44.01 -2.32 -11.92
C ALA A 295 -43.02 -1.34 -12.55
N HIS A 296 -41.75 -1.46 -12.16
CA HIS A 296 -40.64 -0.66 -12.68
C HIS A 296 -39.28 -1.35 -12.50
N GLY A 297 -38.29 -0.92 -13.28
CA GLY A 297 -36.91 -1.43 -13.24
C GLY A 297 -35.94 -0.65 -12.35
N THR A 298 -36.42 0.36 -11.60
CA THR A 298 -35.57 1.16 -10.70
C THR A 298 -35.33 0.44 -9.37
N PHE A 299 -34.06 0.39 -8.96
CA PHE A 299 -33.62 -0.06 -7.66
C PHE A 299 -32.91 1.10 -6.94
N THR A 300 -33.58 1.71 -5.97
CA THR A 300 -33.00 2.78 -5.15
C THR A 300 -32.56 2.24 -3.80
N LEU A 301 -31.24 2.22 -3.57
CA LEU A 301 -30.65 1.94 -2.27
C LEU A 301 -30.02 3.23 -1.74
N SER A 302 -30.75 3.98 -0.92
CA SER A 302 -30.37 5.35 -0.50
C SER A 302 -29.16 5.40 0.44
N GLU A 303 -28.94 4.36 1.26
CA GLU A 303 -27.95 4.37 2.33
C GLU A 303 -26.58 3.83 1.87
N GLN A 304 -25.54 4.64 2.10
CA GLN A 304 -24.16 4.25 1.78
C GLN A 304 -23.71 3.09 2.68
N GLY A 305 -23.00 2.12 2.09
CA GLY A 305 -22.51 0.93 2.80
C GLY A 305 -23.55 -0.17 2.99
N HIS A 306 -24.81 0.07 2.64
CA HIS A 306 -25.85 -0.95 2.62
C HIS A 306 -25.84 -1.68 1.27
N SER A 307 -26.15 -2.97 1.30
CA SER A 307 -26.26 -3.80 0.10
C SER A 307 -27.54 -4.61 0.07
N PHE A 308 -28.05 -4.84 -1.14
CA PHE A 308 -29.16 -5.75 -1.40
C PHE A 308 -28.71 -6.76 -2.45
N THR A 309 -28.81 -8.05 -2.15
CA THR A 309 -28.43 -9.13 -3.07
C THR A 309 -29.67 -9.77 -3.68
N LEU A 310 -29.75 -9.76 -5.01
CA LEU A 310 -30.79 -10.42 -5.78
C LEU A 310 -30.26 -11.72 -6.39
N ASN A 311 -30.56 -12.84 -5.75
CA ASN A 311 -30.16 -14.18 -6.21
C ASN A 311 -31.18 -14.83 -7.18
N THR A 312 -32.16 -14.05 -7.65
CA THR A 312 -33.14 -14.49 -8.64
C THR A 312 -32.84 -13.81 -9.97
N ALA A 313 -32.91 -14.57 -11.06
CA ALA A 313 -32.73 -14.04 -12.41
C ALA A 313 -33.82 -13.01 -12.76
N LEU A 314 -33.40 -11.84 -13.22
CA LEU A 314 -34.26 -10.87 -13.89
C LEU A 314 -34.44 -11.25 -15.36
N THR A 315 -35.68 -11.30 -15.84
CA THR A 315 -36.05 -11.56 -17.24
C THR A 315 -37.01 -10.48 -17.74
N ASP A 316 -37.14 -10.35 -19.06
CA ASP A 316 -38.13 -9.45 -19.67
C ASP A 316 -39.55 -9.69 -19.13
N VAL A 317 -40.27 -8.61 -18.90
CA VAL A 317 -41.69 -8.61 -18.56
C VAL A 317 -42.51 -8.49 -19.85
N ASP A 318 -43.45 -9.42 -20.07
CA ASP A 318 -44.30 -9.46 -21.28
C ASP A 318 -45.32 -8.29 -21.32
N ALA A 319 -45.65 -7.81 -22.52
CA ALA A 319 -46.59 -6.72 -22.78
C ALA A 319 -48.06 -7.06 -22.41
N THR A 320 -48.39 -8.31 -22.10
CA THR A 320 -49.70 -8.67 -21.50
C THR A 320 -49.80 -8.32 -20.02
N LEU A 321 -48.67 -7.92 -19.40
CA LEU A 321 -48.50 -7.39 -18.05
C LEU A 321 -48.22 -5.89 -18.06
N ASN A 322 -48.46 -5.24 -19.21
CA ASN A 322 -48.22 -3.82 -19.41
C ASN A 322 -48.96 -3.02 -18.32
N PRO A 323 -48.25 -2.36 -17.39
CA PRO A 323 -48.89 -1.42 -16.48
C PRO A 323 -49.53 -0.34 -17.36
N ASP A 324 -50.81 -0.06 -17.16
CA ASP A 324 -51.58 0.91 -17.94
C ASP A 324 -50.88 2.29 -18.00
N SER A 325 -49.98 2.53 -18.96
CA SER A 325 -49.42 3.85 -19.32
C SER A 325 -48.85 4.74 -18.19
N ALA A 326 -48.72 4.27 -16.95
CA ALA A 326 -48.53 5.11 -15.78
C ALA A 326 -47.06 5.23 -15.34
N THR A 327 -46.20 4.25 -15.65
CA THR A 327 -44.79 4.23 -15.20
C THR A 327 -43.76 4.53 -16.28
N ASP A 328 -44.14 4.64 -17.56
CA ASP A 328 -43.24 4.82 -18.73
C ASP A 328 -42.09 3.78 -18.84
N TRP A 329 -42.12 2.69 -18.06
CA TRP A 329 -41.09 1.64 -18.07
C TRP A 329 -41.32 0.64 -19.21
N ASP A 330 -40.23 0.15 -19.81
CA ASP A 330 -40.25 -0.74 -20.98
C ASP A 330 -40.35 -2.23 -20.65
N GLY A 331 -40.40 -2.59 -19.36
CA GLY A 331 -40.44 -3.96 -18.86
C GLY A 331 -39.09 -4.70 -18.91
N LYS A 332 -38.00 -4.00 -19.23
CA LYS A 332 -36.73 -4.62 -19.64
C LYS A 332 -35.48 -3.93 -19.11
N SER A 333 -35.53 -2.61 -18.90
CA SER A 333 -34.37 -1.81 -18.52
C SER A 333 -34.23 -1.72 -17.00
N LEU A 334 -33.00 -1.83 -16.50
CA LEU A 334 -32.67 -1.71 -15.07
C LEU A 334 -32.03 -0.35 -14.79
N ILE A 335 -32.48 0.33 -13.74
CA ILE A 335 -31.87 1.58 -13.26
C ILE A 335 -31.41 1.39 -11.82
N LYS A 336 -30.12 1.55 -11.55
CA LYS A 336 -29.57 1.56 -10.18
C LYS A 336 -29.36 2.99 -9.69
N ARG A 337 -29.98 3.33 -8.54
CA ARG A 337 -29.92 4.65 -7.87
C ARG A 337 -29.58 4.55 -6.38
N GLY A 338 -29.24 5.68 -5.77
CA GLY A 338 -28.86 5.79 -4.37
C GLY A 338 -27.45 5.26 -4.07
N ALA A 339 -26.88 5.67 -2.93
CA ALA A 339 -25.49 5.42 -2.57
C ALA A 339 -25.14 3.96 -2.23
N GLY A 340 -26.12 3.10 -1.98
CA GLY A 340 -25.93 1.69 -1.64
C GLY A 340 -25.56 0.80 -2.83
N THR A 341 -25.34 -0.49 -2.55
CA THR A 341 -24.90 -1.49 -3.54
C THR A 341 -26.01 -2.47 -3.88
N LEU A 342 -26.38 -2.58 -5.16
CA LEU A 342 -27.20 -3.69 -5.65
C LEU A 342 -26.27 -4.81 -6.13
N ILE A 343 -26.43 -6.02 -5.63
CA ILE A 343 -25.66 -7.20 -6.03
C ILE A 343 -26.58 -8.13 -6.82
N LEU A 344 -26.25 -8.44 -8.07
CA LEU A 344 -26.95 -9.46 -8.85
C LEU A 344 -26.21 -10.78 -8.73
N GLY A 345 -26.87 -11.79 -8.15
CA GLY A 345 -26.29 -13.11 -7.90
C GLY A 345 -26.72 -14.19 -8.88
N ALA A 346 -27.56 -13.87 -9.86
CA ALA A 346 -28.14 -14.82 -10.81
C ALA A 346 -27.75 -14.52 -12.26
N GLN A 347 -28.14 -15.43 -13.15
CA GLN A 347 -28.02 -15.26 -14.60
C GLN A 347 -29.16 -14.39 -15.13
N ASN A 348 -28.96 -13.08 -15.29
CA ASN A 348 -30.03 -12.17 -15.70
C ASN A 348 -30.12 -12.09 -17.23
N THR A 349 -31.31 -12.32 -17.79
CA THR A 349 -31.52 -12.43 -19.24
C THR A 349 -32.42 -11.34 -19.81
N TYR A 350 -32.71 -10.28 -19.04
CA TYR A 350 -33.44 -9.11 -19.54
C TYR A 350 -32.70 -8.46 -20.71
N SER A 351 -33.45 -7.90 -21.66
CA SER A 351 -32.95 -7.39 -22.95
C SER A 351 -32.82 -5.87 -23.02
N GLY A 352 -33.21 -5.15 -21.97
CA GLY A 352 -33.08 -3.70 -21.88
C GLY A 352 -31.73 -3.25 -21.35
N ASP A 353 -31.48 -1.94 -21.42
CA ASP A 353 -30.23 -1.35 -20.95
C ASP A 353 -30.15 -1.34 -19.42
N THR A 354 -28.93 -1.25 -18.90
CA THR A 354 -28.64 -1.14 -17.47
C THR A 354 -27.97 0.18 -17.19
N ASP A 355 -28.68 1.09 -16.51
CA ASP A 355 -28.17 2.41 -16.15
C ASP A 355 -27.76 2.44 -14.67
N VAL A 356 -26.46 2.52 -14.40
CA VAL A 356 -25.93 2.71 -13.05
C VAL A 356 -25.72 4.22 -12.83
N GLN A 357 -26.71 4.87 -12.23
CA GLN A 357 -26.71 6.33 -12.05
C GLN A 357 -26.00 6.76 -10.76
N GLU A 358 -26.14 5.99 -9.70
CA GLU A 358 -25.55 6.27 -8.37
C GLU A 358 -25.23 4.98 -7.60
N GLY A 359 -24.26 5.07 -6.69
CA GLY A 359 -23.82 3.95 -5.85
C GLY A 359 -23.13 2.87 -6.67
N ALA A 360 -23.33 1.61 -6.29
CA ALA A 360 -22.71 0.47 -6.97
C ALA A 360 -23.70 -0.56 -7.47
N LEU A 361 -23.46 -1.11 -8.66
CA LEU A 361 -24.04 -2.36 -9.15
C LEU A 361 -22.93 -3.40 -9.24
N TRP A 362 -23.09 -4.55 -8.57
CA TRP A 362 -22.07 -5.59 -8.50
C TRP A 362 -22.61 -6.93 -9.00
N LEU A 363 -21.82 -7.65 -9.79
CA LEU A 363 -22.13 -9.02 -10.19
C LEU A 363 -21.38 -10.01 -9.29
N ALA A 364 -22.14 -10.92 -8.66
CA ALA A 364 -21.55 -12.02 -7.90
C ALA A 364 -20.90 -13.05 -8.83
N GLU A 365 -20.20 -14.03 -8.24
CA GLU A 365 -19.53 -15.09 -8.98
C GLU A 365 -20.49 -15.77 -9.98
N THR A 366 -20.03 -15.91 -11.22
CA THR A 366 -20.76 -16.47 -12.37
C THR A 366 -21.92 -15.62 -12.89
N ALA A 367 -22.39 -14.58 -12.19
CA ALA A 367 -23.59 -13.82 -12.58
C ALA A 367 -23.44 -13.15 -13.95
N THR A 368 -24.57 -13.03 -14.66
CA THR A 368 -24.62 -12.41 -15.99
C THR A 368 -25.61 -11.26 -16.09
N ILE A 369 -25.31 -10.33 -17.00
CA ILE A 369 -26.26 -9.35 -17.54
C ILE A 369 -26.45 -9.63 -19.03
N GLY A 370 -27.70 -9.84 -19.43
CA GLY A 370 -28.12 -10.07 -20.81
C GLY A 370 -27.98 -11.52 -21.25
N SER A 371 -28.72 -11.88 -22.30
CA SER A 371 -28.57 -13.19 -22.96
C SER A 371 -27.32 -13.21 -23.87
N ALA A 372 -26.78 -14.39 -24.17
CA ALA A 372 -25.66 -14.52 -25.11
C ALA A 372 -26.00 -13.87 -26.48
N GLY A 373 -25.09 -13.02 -26.98
CA GLY A 373 -25.29 -12.24 -28.20
C GLY A 373 -26.17 -11.00 -28.02
N SER A 374 -26.42 -10.55 -26.78
CA SER A 374 -27.12 -9.31 -26.50
C SER A 374 -26.35 -8.08 -27.02
N ALA A 375 -27.08 -7.06 -27.43
CA ALA A 375 -26.55 -5.74 -27.83
C ALA A 375 -26.96 -4.63 -26.84
N GLN A 376 -27.42 -4.99 -25.64
CA GLN A 376 -27.77 -4.04 -24.59
C GLN A 376 -26.53 -3.30 -24.07
N ALA A 377 -26.71 -2.10 -23.55
CA ALA A 377 -25.64 -1.33 -22.91
C ALA A 377 -25.73 -1.39 -21.38
N VAL A 378 -24.58 -1.49 -20.73
CA VAL A 378 -24.40 -1.10 -19.33
C VAL A 378 -23.78 0.29 -19.30
N ASN A 379 -24.53 1.30 -18.85
CA ASN A 379 -24.08 2.69 -18.78
C ASN A 379 -23.72 3.03 -17.33
N ILE A 380 -22.46 3.39 -17.09
CA ILE A 380 -21.94 3.73 -15.76
C ILE A 380 -21.77 5.24 -15.68
N ALA A 381 -22.51 5.92 -14.81
CA ALA A 381 -22.42 7.37 -14.62
C ALA A 381 -21.15 7.79 -13.85
N ALA A 382 -20.78 9.07 -13.94
CA ALA A 382 -19.49 9.60 -13.43
C ALA A 382 -19.18 9.35 -11.94
N ASN A 383 -20.20 9.18 -11.10
CA ASN A 383 -20.03 8.90 -9.67
C ASN A 383 -20.62 7.54 -9.27
N ALA A 384 -20.78 6.65 -10.24
CA ALA A 384 -21.28 5.30 -10.04
C ALA A 384 -20.15 4.28 -10.23
N ALA A 385 -20.31 3.13 -9.59
CA ALA A 385 -19.43 1.99 -9.73
C ALA A 385 -20.21 0.81 -10.32
N PHE A 386 -19.56 0.09 -11.23
CA PHE A 386 -20.03 -1.20 -11.72
C PHE A 386 -18.88 -2.18 -11.70
N GLY A 387 -19.14 -3.45 -11.46
CA GLY A 387 -18.11 -4.47 -11.53
C GLY A 387 -18.60 -5.84 -11.15
N GLY A 388 -17.67 -6.77 -11.03
CA GLY A 388 -17.98 -8.13 -10.61
C GLY A 388 -16.75 -8.99 -10.44
N HIS A 389 -17.00 -10.20 -9.94
CA HIS A 389 -16.01 -11.24 -9.74
C HIS A 389 -16.41 -12.47 -10.56
N ASN A 390 -15.53 -12.97 -11.43
CA ASN A 390 -15.82 -14.12 -12.29
C ASN A 390 -17.18 -13.99 -13.02
N ALA A 391 -17.48 -12.80 -13.53
CA ALA A 391 -18.81 -12.40 -14.00
C ALA A 391 -18.80 -12.01 -15.49
N THR A 392 -19.97 -11.95 -16.12
CA THR A 392 -20.06 -11.68 -17.56
C THR A 392 -21.17 -10.68 -17.93
N VAL A 393 -20.83 -9.67 -18.71
CA VAL A 393 -21.77 -8.78 -19.40
C VAL A 393 -21.85 -9.23 -20.86
N ASN A 394 -23.02 -9.65 -21.31
CA ASN A 394 -23.17 -10.15 -22.69
C ASN A 394 -23.30 -9.05 -23.75
N GLY A 395 -23.54 -7.80 -23.34
CA GLY A 395 -23.65 -6.63 -24.21
C GLY A 395 -22.46 -5.67 -24.11
N HIS A 396 -22.71 -4.40 -24.41
CA HIS A 396 -21.72 -3.32 -24.40
C HIS A 396 -21.59 -2.68 -23.00
N VAL A 397 -20.44 -2.05 -22.73
CA VAL A 397 -20.22 -1.23 -21.52
C VAL A 397 -19.77 0.17 -21.89
N ASN A 398 -20.51 1.19 -21.44
CA ASN A 398 -20.14 2.59 -21.55
C ASN A 398 -19.75 3.11 -20.15
N ASN A 399 -18.45 3.31 -19.92
CA ASN A 399 -17.92 3.70 -18.62
C ASN A 399 -17.60 5.20 -18.54
N LEU A 400 -18.41 5.95 -17.80
CA LEU A 400 -18.08 7.31 -17.34
C LEU A 400 -17.65 7.32 -15.85
N GLY A 401 -17.85 6.24 -15.12
CA GLY A 401 -17.57 6.11 -13.68
C GLY A 401 -16.39 5.17 -13.39
N SER A 402 -16.60 4.20 -12.50
CA SER A 402 -15.61 3.18 -12.18
C SER A 402 -16.09 1.78 -12.56
N LEU A 403 -15.34 1.12 -13.45
CA LEU A 403 -15.53 -0.30 -13.80
C LEU A 403 -14.51 -1.15 -13.04
N TYR A 404 -14.96 -2.02 -12.15
CA TYR A 404 -14.11 -2.93 -11.38
C TYR A 404 -14.12 -4.34 -11.96
N PHE A 405 -12.95 -4.97 -12.01
CA PHE A 405 -12.80 -6.38 -12.41
C PHE A 405 -12.00 -7.14 -11.35
N VAL A 406 -12.54 -8.29 -10.91
CA VAL A 406 -11.90 -9.19 -9.94
C VAL A 406 -11.87 -10.60 -10.53
N ASP A 407 -10.75 -11.29 -10.38
CA ASP A 407 -10.42 -12.53 -11.08
C ASP A 407 -10.62 -12.36 -12.58
N THR A 408 -11.62 -12.99 -13.19
CA THR A 408 -11.95 -12.77 -14.61
C THR A 408 -13.28 -12.03 -14.75
N PHE A 409 -13.27 -10.83 -15.34
CA PHE A 409 -14.50 -10.13 -15.72
C PHE A 409 -14.60 -10.08 -17.24
N THR A 410 -15.69 -10.60 -17.81
CA THR A 410 -15.86 -10.69 -19.26
C THR A 410 -16.94 -9.73 -19.76
N VAL A 411 -16.63 -8.95 -20.79
CA VAL A 411 -17.60 -8.18 -21.57
C VAL A 411 -17.62 -8.74 -22.99
N ASN A 412 -18.73 -9.33 -23.42
CA ASN A 412 -18.81 -9.94 -24.76
C ASN A 412 -19.10 -8.94 -25.89
N GLY A 413 -19.47 -7.70 -25.55
CA GLY A 413 -19.62 -6.59 -26.49
C GLY A 413 -18.47 -5.59 -26.43
N ASP A 414 -18.70 -4.43 -27.06
CA ASP A 414 -17.74 -3.32 -27.06
C ASP A 414 -17.68 -2.59 -25.71
N VAL A 415 -16.50 -2.06 -25.38
CA VAL A 415 -16.29 -1.21 -24.20
C VAL A 415 -15.80 0.17 -24.62
N VAL A 416 -16.47 1.21 -24.14
CA VAL A 416 -16.00 2.59 -24.22
C VAL A 416 -15.61 3.04 -22.82
N ASN A 417 -14.34 3.36 -22.60
CA ASN A 417 -13.83 3.81 -21.30
C ASN A 417 -13.46 5.29 -21.33
N SER A 418 -14.24 6.13 -20.64
CA SER A 418 -13.98 7.58 -20.48
C SER A 418 -13.64 7.99 -19.04
N SER A 419 -13.37 7.02 -18.16
CA SER A 419 -13.02 7.24 -16.76
C SER A 419 -12.15 6.07 -16.28
N ALA A 420 -12.46 5.37 -15.20
CA ALA A 420 -11.54 4.40 -14.62
C ALA A 420 -11.99 2.94 -14.81
N MET A 421 -11.08 2.09 -15.31
CA MET A 421 -11.14 0.63 -15.16
C MET A 421 -10.13 0.21 -14.10
N ILE A 422 -10.56 -0.52 -13.07
CA ILE A 422 -9.80 -0.72 -11.84
C ILE A 422 -9.77 -2.20 -11.48
N SER A 423 -8.59 -2.75 -11.30
CA SER A 423 -8.43 -4.06 -10.67
C SER A 423 -8.98 -4.04 -9.25
N GLY A 424 -9.91 -4.93 -8.93
CA GLY A 424 -10.64 -4.93 -7.67
C GLY A 424 -9.96 -5.70 -6.53
N SER A 425 -8.69 -6.09 -6.67
CA SER A 425 -7.92 -6.79 -5.63
C SER A 425 -6.58 -6.08 -5.32
N ASP A 426 -5.90 -6.47 -4.24
CA ASP A 426 -4.56 -5.99 -3.88
C ASP A 426 -3.43 -6.89 -4.39
N GLN A 427 -3.77 -7.97 -5.10
CA GLN A 427 -2.84 -8.90 -5.73
C GLN A 427 -2.91 -8.80 -7.26
N PRO A 428 -1.83 -9.14 -7.97
CA PRO A 428 -1.88 -9.31 -9.42
C PRO A 428 -2.72 -10.55 -9.83
N ASN A 429 -2.95 -10.69 -11.14
CA ASN A 429 -3.64 -11.79 -11.86
C ASN A 429 -5.15 -11.62 -12.07
N ASN A 430 -5.69 -10.42 -11.93
CA ASN A 430 -7.04 -10.09 -12.40
C ASN A 430 -7.01 -9.82 -13.91
N THR A 431 -8.03 -10.28 -14.63
CA THR A 431 -8.16 -10.15 -16.08
C THR A 431 -9.51 -9.53 -16.43
N LEU A 432 -9.47 -8.43 -17.18
CA LEU A 432 -10.63 -7.89 -17.88
C LEU A 432 -10.59 -8.37 -19.34
N THR A 433 -11.55 -9.20 -19.73
CA THR A 433 -11.66 -9.71 -21.11
C THR A 433 -12.77 -8.99 -21.84
N ILE A 434 -12.45 -8.41 -23.00
CA ILE A 434 -13.38 -7.73 -23.89
C ILE A 434 -13.43 -8.52 -25.19
N ALA A 435 -14.54 -9.21 -25.43
CA ALA A 435 -14.76 -10.01 -26.64
C ALA A 435 -15.29 -9.17 -27.84
N GLY A 436 -15.30 -7.85 -27.70
CA GLY A 436 -15.60 -6.86 -28.74
C GLY A 436 -14.45 -5.88 -28.94
N ASN A 437 -14.76 -4.67 -29.41
CA ASN A 437 -13.78 -3.59 -29.56
C ASN A 437 -13.62 -2.80 -28.26
N TYR A 438 -12.42 -2.29 -28.02
CA TYR A 438 -12.12 -1.36 -26.93
C TYR A 438 -11.87 0.05 -27.48
N THR A 439 -12.54 1.05 -26.92
CA THR A 439 -12.27 2.46 -27.22
C THR A 439 -11.96 3.23 -25.93
N GLY A 440 -10.73 3.69 -25.82
CA GLY A 440 -10.31 4.66 -24.80
C GLY A 440 -10.71 6.08 -25.19
N ASN A 441 -11.28 6.84 -24.26
CA ASN A 441 -11.64 8.25 -24.45
C ASN A 441 -11.08 9.07 -23.28
N ASP A 442 -9.75 9.16 -23.23
CA ASP A 442 -8.97 9.67 -22.10
C ASP A 442 -9.25 8.92 -20.78
N GLY A 443 -9.53 7.62 -20.89
CA GLY A 443 -9.77 6.73 -19.76
C GLY A 443 -8.47 6.29 -19.07
N HIS A 444 -8.61 5.78 -17.86
CA HIS A 444 -7.56 5.20 -17.04
C HIS A 444 -7.75 3.70 -16.87
N LEU A 445 -6.64 2.97 -16.85
CA LEU A 445 -6.58 1.54 -16.51
C LEU A 445 -5.61 1.35 -15.33
N TYR A 446 -6.11 0.85 -14.21
CA TYR A 446 -5.31 0.61 -13.00
C TYR A 446 -5.03 -0.89 -12.86
N LEU A 447 -3.75 -1.26 -12.89
CA LEU A 447 -3.26 -2.64 -12.82
C LEU A 447 -2.34 -2.81 -11.62
N ASN A 448 -2.46 -3.94 -10.94
CA ASN A 448 -1.45 -4.41 -9.99
C ASN A 448 -0.46 -5.30 -10.71
N THR A 449 0.83 -5.04 -10.52
CA THR A 449 1.92 -5.79 -11.14
C THR A 449 3.00 -6.04 -10.11
N GLN A 450 3.49 -7.26 -10.00
CA GLN A 450 4.73 -7.52 -9.27
C GLN A 450 5.91 -7.18 -10.21
N LEU A 451 6.42 -5.95 -10.18
CA LEU A 451 7.48 -5.55 -11.13
C LEU A 451 8.75 -6.40 -10.96
N GLY A 452 9.15 -7.08 -12.03
CA GLY A 452 10.27 -8.02 -12.07
C GLY A 452 10.64 -8.37 -13.52
N ASP A 453 10.95 -9.64 -13.78
CA ASP A 453 11.28 -10.15 -15.12
C ASP A 453 10.03 -10.46 -15.96
N ASP A 454 10.20 -11.00 -17.16
CA ASP A 454 9.13 -11.37 -18.11
C ASP A 454 8.03 -12.28 -17.51
N SER A 455 8.35 -13.05 -16.46
CA SER A 455 7.42 -14.00 -15.84
C SER A 455 6.57 -13.40 -14.72
N SER A 456 6.73 -12.10 -14.48
CA SER A 456 6.10 -11.38 -13.38
C SER A 456 4.56 -11.46 -13.43
N PRO A 457 3.91 -11.83 -12.30
CA PRO A 457 2.47 -11.74 -12.18
C PRO A 457 1.96 -10.32 -12.38
N THR A 458 0.93 -10.16 -13.21
CA THR A 458 0.28 -8.86 -13.46
C THR A 458 -1.22 -9.03 -13.68
N ASP A 459 -1.97 -7.99 -13.35
CA ASP A 459 -3.31 -7.80 -13.92
C ASP A 459 -3.21 -7.53 -15.42
N LYS A 460 -4.22 -7.94 -16.18
CA LYS A 460 -4.22 -7.90 -17.65
C LYS A 460 -5.54 -7.40 -18.24
N LEU A 461 -5.47 -6.63 -19.32
CA LEU A 461 -6.58 -6.35 -20.21
C LEU A 461 -6.44 -7.21 -21.47
N ILE A 462 -7.45 -7.99 -21.81
CA ILE A 462 -7.49 -8.79 -23.05
C ILE A 462 -8.59 -8.26 -23.94
N VAL A 463 -8.28 -7.86 -25.17
CA VAL A 463 -9.24 -7.38 -26.17
C VAL A 463 -9.16 -8.29 -27.39
N THR A 464 -10.22 -9.03 -27.71
CA THR A 464 -10.20 -9.92 -28.89
C THR A 464 -10.51 -9.17 -30.19
N GLY A 465 -11.14 -8.00 -30.10
CA GLY A 465 -11.40 -7.10 -31.23
C GLY A 465 -10.32 -6.02 -31.39
N ASP A 466 -10.70 -4.91 -32.02
CA ASP A 466 -9.81 -3.77 -32.28
C ASP A 466 -9.73 -2.83 -31.06
N THR A 467 -8.57 -2.17 -30.86
CA THR A 467 -8.40 -1.08 -29.90
C THR A 467 -8.27 0.26 -30.61
N ALA A 468 -8.83 1.32 -30.02
CA ALA A 468 -8.73 2.69 -30.53
C ALA A 468 -8.79 3.75 -29.41
N GLY A 469 -8.36 4.97 -29.71
CA GLY A 469 -8.42 6.11 -28.79
C GLY A 469 -7.35 6.07 -27.69
N SER A 470 -7.45 6.91 -26.66
CA SER A 470 -6.40 7.12 -25.65
C SER A 470 -6.72 6.44 -24.32
N THR A 471 -5.73 5.82 -23.69
CA THR A 471 -5.83 5.27 -22.32
C THR A 471 -4.54 5.42 -21.55
N THR A 472 -4.61 5.93 -20.32
CA THR A 472 -3.46 6.03 -19.41
C THR A 472 -3.44 4.88 -18.40
N LEU A 473 -2.38 4.10 -18.40
CA LEU A 473 -2.12 3.00 -17.48
C LEU A 473 -1.50 3.51 -16.18
N HIS A 474 -2.03 3.05 -15.06
CA HIS A 474 -1.45 3.23 -13.73
C HIS A 474 -1.03 1.86 -13.20
N ILE A 475 0.26 1.67 -12.97
CA ILE A 475 0.80 0.42 -12.44
C ILE A 475 1.07 0.57 -10.95
N THR A 476 0.44 -0.28 -10.15
CA THR A 476 0.72 -0.40 -8.72
C THR A 476 1.68 -1.57 -8.53
N ASN A 477 2.89 -1.28 -8.06
CA ASN A 477 3.86 -2.33 -7.76
C ASN A 477 3.44 -3.14 -6.51
N VAL A 478 3.26 -4.46 -6.66
CA VAL A 478 2.92 -5.37 -5.56
C VAL A 478 4.12 -6.26 -5.25
N ASN A 479 4.93 -5.84 -4.27
CA ASN A 479 6.11 -6.58 -3.79
C ASN A 479 7.13 -6.93 -4.90
N GLY A 480 7.15 -6.20 -6.01
CA GLY A 480 8.17 -6.32 -7.04
C GLY A 480 9.46 -5.61 -6.63
N LEU A 481 10.60 -6.21 -6.95
CA LEU A 481 11.94 -5.65 -6.71
C LEU A 481 12.54 -5.01 -7.96
N GLY A 482 11.85 -5.16 -9.10
CA GLY A 482 12.36 -4.87 -10.42
C GLY A 482 13.50 -5.81 -10.83
N ALA A 483 13.58 -6.06 -12.13
CA ALA A 483 14.61 -6.83 -12.79
C ALA A 483 14.64 -6.46 -14.27
N GLN A 484 15.67 -6.90 -14.97
CA GLN A 484 15.70 -6.81 -16.43
C GLN A 484 14.59 -7.67 -17.04
N THR A 485 13.85 -7.10 -17.98
CA THR A 485 12.96 -7.82 -18.90
C THR A 485 13.66 -8.04 -20.24
N VAL A 486 13.33 -9.13 -20.93
CA VAL A 486 13.74 -9.37 -22.33
C VAL A 486 12.54 -9.16 -23.26
N ASN A 487 11.43 -9.86 -23.00
CA ASN A 487 10.19 -9.69 -23.77
C ASN A 487 9.25 -8.65 -23.13
N GLY A 488 9.36 -8.47 -21.81
CA GLY A 488 8.51 -7.58 -21.02
C GLY A 488 7.36 -8.30 -20.32
N ILE A 489 6.75 -7.59 -19.36
CA ILE A 489 5.58 -8.04 -18.61
C ILE A 489 4.34 -7.64 -19.41
N GLU A 490 3.63 -8.63 -19.97
CA GLU A 490 2.46 -8.39 -20.83
C GLU A 490 1.25 -7.88 -20.04
N VAL A 491 0.84 -6.63 -20.27
CA VAL A 491 -0.26 -5.98 -19.54
C VAL A 491 -1.52 -5.81 -20.39
N ILE A 492 -1.39 -5.77 -21.72
CA ILE A 492 -2.53 -5.70 -22.64
C ILE A 492 -2.31 -6.66 -23.82
N GLU A 493 -3.27 -7.55 -24.04
CA GLU A 493 -3.35 -8.46 -25.19
C GLU A 493 -4.39 -7.94 -26.19
N VAL A 494 -4.04 -7.86 -27.47
CA VAL A 494 -4.93 -7.38 -28.55
C VAL A 494 -4.96 -8.37 -29.70
N GLY A 495 -6.10 -9.05 -29.85
CA GLY A 495 -6.34 -10.00 -30.95
C GLY A 495 -6.68 -9.35 -32.30
N GLY A 496 -7.17 -8.11 -32.30
CA GLY A 496 -7.51 -7.32 -33.50
C GLY A 496 -6.44 -6.31 -33.92
N GLN A 497 -6.85 -5.21 -34.56
CA GLN A 497 -5.96 -4.08 -34.82
C GLN A 497 -5.71 -3.30 -33.52
N SER A 498 -4.44 -3.03 -33.22
CA SER A 498 -4.03 -2.35 -31.99
C SER A 498 -3.73 -0.86 -32.23
N ASP A 499 -4.75 -0.11 -32.67
CA ASP A 499 -4.66 1.32 -33.00
C ASP A 499 -4.89 2.24 -31.77
N GLY A 500 -5.09 1.65 -30.59
CA GLY A 500 -5.20 2.39 -29.33
C GLY A 500 -3.87 3.00 -28.88
N ASP A 501 -3.91 4.24 -28.40
CA ASP A 501 -2.79 4.94 -27.78
C ASP A 501 -2.77 4.69 -26.27
N PHE A 502 -1.96 3.71 -25.85
CA PHE A 502 -1.74 3.37 -24.46
C PHE A 502 -0.47 4.04 -23.94
N THR A 503 -0.58 4.75 -22.81
CA THR A 503 0.55 5.47 -22.20
C THR A 503 0.64 5.17 -20.71
N LEU A 504 1.85 5.10 -20.15
CA LEU A 504 2.00 5.04 -18.70
C LEU A 504 1.73 6.40 -18.06
N TYR A 505 1.14 6.38 -16.88
CA TYR A 505 1.06 7.55 -16.03
C TYR A 505 2.48 8.06 -15.76
N LYS A 506 2.75 9.32 -16.14
CA LYS A 506 4.09 9.96 -16.11
C LYS A 506 5.13 9.35 -17.07
N GLY A 507 4.72 8.47 -17.98
CA GLY A 507 5.55 7.91 -19.04
C GLY A 507 6.38 6.67 -18.68
N HIS A 508 6.67 6.44 -17.40
CA HIS A 508 7.45 5.30 -16.91
C HIS A 508 7.07 4.96 -15.47
N VAL A 509 7.58 3.84 -14.97
CA VAL A 509 7.44 3.39 -13.58
C VAL A 509 8.83 3.03 -13.04
N ASP A 510 9.26 3.73 -11.99
CA ASP A 510 10.53 3.47 -11.32
C ASP A 510 10.33 2.56 -10.10
N ILE A 511 11.16 1.53 -9.99
CA ILE A 511 11.24 0.70 -8.78
C ILE A 511 12.67 0.22 -8.53
N ASN A 512 13.15 0.39 -7.30
CA ASN A 512 14.53 0.10 -6.93
C ASN A 512 15.50 0.80 -7.89
N ALA A 513 16.37 0.08 -8.59
CA ALA A 513 17.33 0.66 -9.54
C ALA A 513 16.79 0.76 -10.98
N TRP A 514 15.58 0.29 -11.24
CA TRP A 514 15.07 -0.01 -12.57
C TRP A 514 13.98 0.96 -13.00
N THR A 515 13.96 1.28 -14.30
CA THR A 515 12.87 2.04 -14.93
C THR A 515 12.13 1.11 -15.90
N TYR A 516 10.80 1.10 -15.83
CA TYR A 516 9.93 0.37 -16.74
C TYR A 516 9.16 1.33 -17.65
N THR A 517 9.19 1.07 -18.95
CA THR A 517 8.43 1.80 -19.97
C THR A 517 7.44 0.87 -20.67
N LEU A 518 6.48 1.43 -21.40
CA LEU A 518 5.45 0.66 -22.09
C LEU A 518 5.80 0.57 -23.57
N LYS A 519 5.96 -0.65 -24.09
CA LYS A 519 6.29 -0.91 -25.49
C LYS A 519 5.25 -1.81 -26.14
N GLN A 520 4.83 -1.43 -27.34
CA GLN A 520 3.98 -2.26 -28.18
C GLN A 520 4.85 -3.22 -29.00
N ASP A 521 4.53 -4.51 -28.98
CA ASP A 521 5.21 -5.55 -29.77
C ASP A 521 4.20 -6.57 -30.27
N GLY A 522 4.21 -6.87 -31.57
CA GLY A 522 3.23 -7.76 -32.21
C GLY A 522 1.76 -7.28 -32.15
N GLY A 523 1.47 -6.09 -31.60
CA GLY A 523 0.13 -5.56 -31.32
C GLY A 523 -0.22 -5.54 -29.83
N ASP A 524 0.46 -6.36 -29.02
CA ASP A 524 0.30 -6.43 -27.57
C ASP A 524 1.20 -5.39 -26.88
N TRP A 525 0.92 -5.09 -25.62
CA TRP A 525 1.63 -4.07 -24.85
C TRP A 525 2.29 -4.64 -23.59
N TYR A 526 3.56 -4.31 -23.42
CA TYR A 526 4.44 -4.87 -22.40
C TYR A 526 5.10 -3.77 -21.59
N LEU A 527 5.26 -4.00 -20.28
CA LEU A 527 6.19 -3.22 -19.46
C LEU A 527 7.60 -3.78 -19.66
N ARG A 528 8.55 -2.93 -20.08
CA ARG A 528 9.95 -3.32 -20.30
C ARG A 528 10.92 -2.45 -19.52
N SER A 529 11.95 -3.07 -18.98
CA SER A 529 13.12 -2.45 -18.36
C SER A 529 14.40 -2.66 -19.18
N GLU A 530 14.24 -2.91 -20.48
CA GLU A 530 15.31 -3.12 -21.45
C GLU A 530 15.84 -1.77 -21.99
N SER A 531 17.15 -1.70 -22.25
CA SER A 531 17.83 -0.59 -22.91
C SER A 531 18.33 -1.00 -24.30
N ASP A 532 18.22 -0.08 -25.27
CA ASP A 532 18.78 -0.22 -26.63
C ASP A 532 20.25 0.27 -26.72
N ASP A 533 20.78 0.88 -25.66
CA ASP A 533 22.16 1.37 -25.62
C ASP A 533 23.09 0.21 -25.24
N VAL A 534 23.86 -0.29 -26.21
CA VAL A 534 25.07 -1.06 -25.92
C VAL A 534 26.12 -0.05 -25.43
N PRO A 535 26.71 -0.23 -24.23
CA PRO A 535 27.78 0.66 -23.77
C PRO A 535 28.88 0.72 -24.84
N ASP A 536 29.35 1.92 -25.18
CA ASP A 536 30.48 2.11 -26.10
C ASP A 536 31.75 1.59 -25.41
N ASP A 537 31.96 0.28 -25.46
CA ASP A 537 33.10 -0.43 -24.89
C ASP A 537 34.35 -0.23 -25.75
N GLY A 538 34.64 1.01 -26.14
CA GLY A 538 35.87 1.34 -26.83
C GLY A 538 36.08 0.52 -28.10
N GLY A 539 35.09 0.53 -29.00
CA GLY A 539 35.23 0.16 -30.40
C GLY A 539 36.02 -1.11 -30.70
N ASP A 540 35.31 -2.24 -30.80
CA ASP A 540 35.83 -3.45 -31.44
C ASP A 540 36.36 -3.11 -32.85
N VAL A 541 37.67 -3.28 -33.06
CA VAL A 541 38.33 -2.89 -34.32
C VAL A 541 38.34 -4.09 -35.25
N THR A 542 37.33 -4.23 -36.11
CA THR A 542 37.43 -5.14 -37.26
C THR A 542 38.55 -4.66 -38.18
N PRO A 543 39.62 -5.44 -38.43
CA PRO A 543 40.67 -5.04 -39.35
C PRO A 543 40.12 -4.89 -40.78
N PRO A 544 40.67 -4.01 -41.63
CA PRO A 544 40.45 -4.10 -43.06
C PRO A 544 41.01 -5.44 -43.58
N ASP A 545 40.31 -6.07 -44.54
CA ASP A 545 40.69 -7.31 -45.27
C ASP A 545 42.08 -7.27 -45.98
N ASP A 546 42.87 -6.20 -45.77
CA ASP A 546 44.02 -5.81 -46.57
C ASP A 546 45.27 -5.63 -45.68
N GLY A 547 45.58 -6.61 -44.82
CA GLY A 547 46.94 -6.89 -44.28
C GLY A 547 47.82 -5.70 -43.86
N GLY A 548 47.39 -4.92 -42.87
CA GLY A 548 48.22 -3.89 -42.21
C GLY A 548 48.51 -4.22 -40.75
N ASP A 549 49.71 -3.88 -40.26
CA ASP A 549 50.11 -4.03 -38.85
C ASP A 549 49.19 -3.23 -37.91
N VAL A 550 48.73 -3.88 -36.84
CA VAL A 550 47.91 -3.30 -35.77
C VAL A 550 48.78 -3.09 -34.53
N ILE A 551 48.71 -1.90 -33.91
CA ILE A 551 49.29 -1.64 -32.58
C ILE A 551 48.11 -1.59 -31.60
N PRO A 552 48.00 -2.52 -30.63
CA PRO A 552 46.89 -2.54 -29.69
C PRO A 552 46.99 -1.40 -28.65
N PRO A 553 45.87 -0.98 -28.03
CA PRO A 553 45.88 -0.09 -26.87
C PRO A 553 46.45 -0.80 -25.63
N ASP A 554 47.09 -0.02 -24.74
CA ASP A 554 47.79 -0.46 -23.51
C ASP A 554 46.85 -1.02 -22.40
N ASP A 555 45.58 -1.31 -22.71
CA ASP A 555 44.49 -1.42 -21.74
C ASP A 555 43.76 -2.77 -21.75
N GLY A 556 44.35 -3.83 -22.33
CA GLY A 556 43.94 -5.23 -22.09
C GLY A 556 42.63 -5.68 -22.74
N GLY A 557 42.47 -5.47 -24.05
CA GLY A 557 41.40 -6.10 -24.85
C GLY A 557 41.82 -7.44 -25.47
N ASP A 558 40.85 -8.30 -25.80
CA ASP A 558 41.07 -9.54 -26.54
C ASP A 558 41.44 -9.23 -28.00
N VAL A 559 42.41 -9.98 -28.56
CA VAL A 559 42.88 -9.83 -29.94
C VAL A 559 42.62 -11.11 -30.71
N THR A 560 41.70 -11.07 -31.68
CA THR A 560 41.56 -12.15 -32.68
C THR A 560 42.55 -11.93 -33.83
N PRO A 561 43.44 -12.90 -34.15
CA PRO A 561 44.39 -12.76 -35.25
C PRO A 561 43.70 -12.79 -36.62
N PRO A 562 44.30 -12.19 -37.67
CA PRO A 562 43.85 -12.40 -39.05
C PRO A 562 44.08 -13.86 -39.49
N ASP A 563 43.17 -14.40 -40.31
CA ASP A 563 43.19 -15.78 -40.83
C ASP A 563 44.47 -16.15 -41.62
N ASP A 564 45.26 -15.15 -42.07
CA ASP A 564 46.38 -15.33 -43.01
C ASP A 564 47.78 -15.08 -42.40
N GLY A 565 48.02 -15.51 -41.15
CA GLY A 565 49.37 -15.83 -40.65
C GLY A 565 50.32 -14.66 -40.36
N GLY A 566 49.86 -13.65 -39.62
CA GLY A 566 50.72 -12.60 -39.04
C GLY A 566 51.26 -12.95 -37.64
N ASP A 567 52.46 -12.46 -37.31
CA ASP A 567 53.06 -12.57 -35.96
C ASP A 567 52.29 -11.70 -34.96
N VAL A 568 51.91 -12.27 -33.80
CA VAL A 568 51.26 -11.55 -32.70
C VAL A 568 52.25 -11.40 -31.54
N THR A 569 52.49 -10.15 -31.10
CA THR A 569 53.20 -9.87 -29.84
C THR A 569 52.21 -9.70 -28.69
N PRO A 570 52.30 -10.48 -27.59
CA PRO A 570 51.34 -10.40 -26.48
C PRO A 570 51.43 -9.07 -25.70
N PRO A 571 50.35 -8.65 -25.00
CA PRO A 571 50.41 -7.56 -24.03
C PRO A 571 51.26 -7.94 -22.81
N ASP A 572 52.00 -6.97 -22.25
CA ASP A 572 52.91 -7.17 -21.10
C ASP A 572 52.20 -7.61 -19.80
N ASP A 573 50.86 -7.46 -19.71
CA ASP A 573 50.08 -7.59 -18.46
C ASP A 573 49.06 -8.77 -18.44
N GLY A 574 49.33 -9.86 -19.17
CA GLY A 574 48.74 -11.19 -18.88
C GLY A 574 47.34 -11.48 -19.42
N GLY A 575 47.09 -11.24 -20.71
CA GLY A 575 45.91 -11.77 -21.42
C GLY A 575 46.08 -13.22 -21.92
N ASP A 576 44.96 -13.93 -22.11
CA ASP A 576 44.93 -15.28 -22.69
C ASP A 576 45.14 -15.22 -24.21
N VAL A 577 45.93 -16.15 -24.77
CA VAL A 577 46.23 -16.20 -26.20
C VAL A 577 45.75 -17.55 -26.75
N THR A 578 44.77 -17.54 -27.66
CA THR A 578 44.40 -18.72 -28.46
C THR A 578 45.34 -18.88 -29.65
N PRO A 579 45.96 -20.05 -29.87
CA PRO A 579 46.85 -20.26 -31.03
C PRO A 579 46.06 -20.32 -32.34
N PRO A 580 46.63 -19.87 -33.47
CA PRO A 580 46.01 -20.05 -34.78
C PRO A 580 46.01 -21.52 -35.22
N ASP A 581 44.92 -21.93 -35.89
CA ASP A 581 44.65 -23.33 -36.26
C ASP A 581 45.68 -23.98 -37.20
N ASP A 582 46.52 -23.18 -37.88
CA ASP A 582 47.52 -23.67 -38.85
C ASP A 582 48.98 -23.31 -38.47
N GLY A 583 49.44 -23.82 -37.33
CA GLY A 583 50.86 -24.20 -37.15
C GLY A 583 51.88 -23.08 -36.91
N GLY A 584 51.48 -21.94 -36.33
CA GLY A 584 52.40 -20.92 -35.83
C GLY A 584 53.06 -21.31 -34.49
N ASP A 585 54.33 -20.94 -34.30
CA ASP A 585 55.11 -21.22 -33.08
C ASP A 585 54.83 -20.15 -32.02
N VAL A 586 54.47 -20.54 -30.80
CA VAL A 586 54.10 -19.62 -29.71
C VAL A 586 55.26 -19.55 -28.71
N THR A 587 55.74 -18.36 -28.38
CA THR A 587 56.68 -18.18 -27.26
C THR A 587 55.90 -17.94 -25.96
N PRO A 588 56.15 -18.70 -24.86
CA PRO A 588 55.38 -18.54 -23.63
C PRO A 588 55.68 -17.21 -22.93
N PRO A 589 54.72 -16.62 -22.19
CA PRO A 589 54.99 -15.48 -21.32
C PRO A 589 55.90 -15.89 -20.16
N ASP A 590 56.82 -15.00 -19.76
CA ASP A 590 57.83 -15.27 -18.71
C ASP A 590 57.22 -15.52 -17.30
N ASP A 591 55.92 -15.26 -17.11
CA ASP A 591 55.27 -15.21 -15.79
C ASP A 591 54.15 -16.26 -15.53
N GLY A 592 54.12 -17.35 -16.30
CA GLY A 592 53.51 -18.62 -15.86
C GLY A 592 52.01 -18.85 -16.11
N GLY A 593 51.49 -18.44 -17.27
CA GLY A 593 50.15 -18.86 -17.75
C GLY A 593 50.07 -20.35 -18.11
N ASP A 594 48.89 -20.96 -17.91
CA ASP A 594 48.61 -22.38 -18.17
C ASP A 594 48.17 -22.60 -19.64
N VAL A 595 48.51 -23.74 -20.23
CA VAL A 595 48.22 -24.03 -21.66
C VAL A 595 47.35 -25.29 -21.74
N THR A 596 46.09 -25.17 -22.17
CA THR A 596 45.21 -26.32 -22.39
C THR A 596 45.39 -26.92 -23.80
N PRO A 597 45.50 -28.24 -23.96
CA PRO A 597 45.60 -28.89 -25.27
C PRO A 597 44.21 -29.10 -25.91
N PRO A 598 44.12 -29.22 -27.25
CA PRO A 598 42.84 -29.37 -27.95
C PRO A 598 42.31 -30.79 -27.80
N ASP A 599 41.06 -30.93 -27.37
CA ASP A 599 40.31 -32.18 -27.40
C ASP A 599 39.40 -32.21 -28.65
N ASP A 600 39.58 -33.29 -29.41
CA ASP A 600 38.78 -33.71 -30.56
C ASP A 600 37.51 -34.45 -30.09
N ASP A 601 36.49 -34.45 -30.96
CA ASP A 601 35.23 -35.22 -30.93
C ASP A 601 34.13 -34.87 -29.90
N GLY A 602 33.07 -34.20 -30.37
CA GLY A 602 31.77 -34.16 -29.69
C GLY A 602 30.64 -33.48 -30.49
N ASP A 603 29.78 -34.28 -31.12
CA ASP A 603 28.50 -33.90 -31.75
C ASP A 603 27.50 -33.33 -30.72
N ILE A 604 26.97 -32.12 -30.98
CA ILE A 604 25.75 -31.58 -30.38
C ILE A 604 24.92 -30.82 -31.42
N THR A 605 23.64 -31.21 -31.50
CA THR A 605 22.54 -30.59 -32.25
C THR A 605 22.29 -29.13 -31.87
N PRO A 606 21.81 -28.26 -32.78
CA PRO A 606 21.63 -26.85 -32.49
C PRO A 606 20.37 -26.61 -31.64
N PRO A 607 20.42 -25.76 -30.60
CA PRO A 607 19.25 -25.01 -30.17
C PRO A 607 19.09 -23.78 -31.06
N ASP A 608 17.86 -23.53 -31.51
CA ASP A 608 17.42 -22.19 -31.90
C ASP A 608 17.81 -21.19 -30.82
N GLY A 609 18.51 -20.14 -31.22
CA GLY A 609 18.93 -19.03 -30.38
C GLY A 609 19.85 -18.16 -31.22
N GLY A 610 19.28 -17.17 -31.91
CA GLY A 610 20.07 -16.14 -32.58
C GLY A 610 21.00 -15.45 -31.59
N ASP A 611 22.06 -14.85 -32.11
CA ASP A 611 22.94 -13.94 -31.36
C ASP A 611 22.11 -13.08 -30.39
N VAL A 612 22.17 -13.41 -29.11
CA VAL A 612 21.69 -12.51 -28.06
C VAL A 612 22.78 -11.49 -27.88
N THR A 613 22.66 -10.37 -28.60
CA THR A 613 23.33 -9.13 -28.21
C THR A 613 23.09 -8.92 -26.72
N PRO A 614 24.12 -8.71 -25.87
CA PRO A 614 23.92 -8.44 -24.46
C PRO A 614 23.00 -7.23 -24.32
N VAL A 615 21.81 -7.47 -23.79
CA VAL A 615 20.83 -6.42 -23.55
C VAL A 615 21.17 -5.79 -22.20
N ALA A 616 21.35 -4.47 -22.15
CA ALA A 616 21.50 -3.75 -20.90
C ALA A 616 20.11 -3.41 -20.32
N PRO A 617 19.95 -3.39 -18.98
CA PRO A 617 18.73 -2.88 -18.38
C PRO A 617 18.68 -1.34 -18.36
N GLN A 618 17.49 -0.76 -18.44
CA GLN A 618 17.27 0.68 -18.29
C GLN A 618 17.29 1.06 -16.80
N TYR A 619 18.22 1.94 -16.45
CA TYR A 619 18.43 2.42 -15.09
C TYR A 619 17.78 3.77 -14.84
N ARG A 620 17.45 4.03 -13.59
CA ARG A 620 16.94 5.33 -13.15
C ARG A 620 17.99 6.42 -13.29
N ALA A 621 17.60 7.56 -13.84
CA ALA A 621 18.48 8.72 -13.97
C ALA A 621 18.90 9.31 -12.61
N ASP A 622 18.05 9.24 -11.59
CA ASP A 622 18.33 9.85 -10.29
C ASP A 622 19.44 9.15 -9.48
N ILE A 623 19.84 7.93 -9.86
CA ILE A 623 21.05 7.27 -9.38
C ILE A 623 22.26 8.21 -9.45
N GLY A 624 22.45 8.86 -10.60
CA GLY A 624 23.59 9.74 -10.82
C GLY A 624 23.57 11.00 -9.95
N VAL A 625 22.38 11.50 -9.59
CA VAL A 625 22.25 12.67 -8.70
C VAL A 625 22.67 12.33 -7.26
N TYR A 626 22.23 11.19 -6.73
CA TYR A 626 22.64 10.75 -5.38
C TYR A 626 24.17 10.54 -5.30
N LEU A 627 24.75 9.88 -6.31
CA LEU A 627 26.19 9.62 -6.39
C LEU A 627 26.99 10.92 -6.60
N GLY A 628 26.54 11.80 -7.50
CA GLY A 628 27.17 13.09 -7.79
C GLY A 628 27.16 14.04 -6.59
N ASN A 629 26.05 14.13 -5.85
CA ASN A 629 25.98 14.94 -4.61
C ASN A 629 26.97 14.44 -3.54
N GLN A 630 27.05 13.11 -3.34
CA GLN A 630 28.05 12.51 -2.45
C GLN A 630 29.48 12.84 -2.89
N TRP A 631 29.76 12.73 -4.18
CA TRP A 631 31.08 13.04 -4.73
C TRP A 631 31.43 14.52 -4.61
N MET A 632 30.49 15.44 -4.86
CA MET A 632 30.67 16.89 -4.67
C MET A 632 31.00 17.26 -3.23
N ALA A 633 30.28 16.71 -2.26
CA ALA A 633 30.55 16.92 -0.84
C ALA A 633 31.98 16.51 -0.47
N ARG A 634 32.46 15.36 -0.97
CA ARG A 634 33.82 14.84 -0.72
C ARG A 634 34.89 15.62 -1.50
N ASN A 635 34.72 15.83 -2.81
CA ASN A 635 35.71 16.47 -3.67
C ASN A 635 36.00 17.91 -3.22
N LEU A 636 34.97 18.64 -2.79
CA LEU A 636 35.13 20.03 -2.34
C LEU A 636 35.76 20.15 -0.94
N GLN A 637 35.95 19.07 -0.17
CA GLN A 637 36.78 19.12 1.03
C GLN A 637 38.28 19.07 0.72
N MET A 638 38.66 18.65 -0.49
CA MET A 638 40.07 18.45 -0.88
C MET A 638 40.81 19.78 -1.08
N GLN A 639 41.99 19.89 -0.46
CA GLN A 639 42.92 21.00 -0.65
C GLN A 639 44.37 20.60 -0.35
N THR A 640 45.30 21.28 -1.01
CA THR A 640 46.74 21.17 -0.73
C THR A 640 47.25 22.35 0.09
N LEU A 641 48.47 22.23 0.63
CA LEU A 641 49.15 23.37 1.26
C LEU A 641 49.15 24.60 0.35
N TYR A 642 49.48 24.41 -0.94
CA TYR A 642 49.64 25.51 -1.89
C TYR A 642 48.32 26.10 -2.37
N ASP A 643 47.22 25.35 -2.33
CA ASP A 643 45.88 25.89 -2.56
C ASP A 643 45.47 26.89 -1.46
N ARG A 644 46.05 26.76 -0.25
CA ARG A 644 45.82 27.64 0.91
C ARG A 644 46.86 28.75 1.05
N GLU A 645 48.15 28.40 1.02
CA GLU A 645 49.25 29.32 1.34
C GLU A 645 49.75 30.12 0.13
N GLY A 646 49.54 29.63 -1.09
CA GLY A 646 50.23 30.11 -2.28
C GLY A 646 51.75 29.90 -2.19
N SER A 647 52.51 30.58 -3.05
CA SER A 647 53.93 30.36 -3.25
C SER A 647 54.85 31.25 -2.38
N GLN A 648 54.53 31.70 -1.14
CA GLN A 648 55.39 32.72 -0.47
C GLN A 648 55.53 32.83 1.07
N TYR A 649 56.71 33.39 1.41
CA TYR A 649 57.28 34.01 2.63
C TYR A 649 56.29 34.72 3.57
N ARG A 650 56.39 34.42 4.87
CA ARG A 650 55.53 34.97 5.95
C ARG A 650 56.15 36.19 6.66
N SER A 651 55.29 37.08 7.18
CA SER A 651 55.63 37.97 8.31
C SER A 651 55.57 37.17 9.62
N ALA A 652 56.21 37.66 10.69
CA ALA A 652 56.32 36.93 11.96
C ALA A 652 54.99 36.71 12.70
N ASP A 653 53.91 37.40 12.30
CA ASP A 653 52.76 37.62 13.18
C ASP A 653 51.48 36.85 12.77
N GLY A 654 51.36 36.33 11.54
CA GLY A 654 50.22 35.51 11.05
C GLY A 654 49.49 36.07 9.81
N SER A 655 48.49 35.33 9.30
CA SER A 655 47.75 35.69 8.09
C SER A 655 46.26 35.30 8.10
N VAL A 656 45.46 36.02 7.30
CA VAL A 656 44.10 35.63 6.88
C VAL A 656 44.11 35.42 5.38
N TRP A 657 43.41 34.40 4.93
CA TRP A 657 43.30 34.05 3.52
C TRP A 657 41.85 33.72 3.15
N MET A 658 41.52 33.96 1.89
CA MET A 658 40.26 33.54 1.29
C MET A 658 40.50 32.92 -0.08
N ARG A 659 39.64 31.97 -0.44
CA ARG A 659 39.66 31.24 -1.71
C ARG A 659 38.26 31.16 -2.27
N PHE A 660 38.12 31.47 -3.53
CA PHE A 660 36.96 31.11 -4.34
C PHE A 660 37.40 30.05 -5.35
N LYS A 661 36.71 28.91 -5.42
CA LYS A 661 36.89 27.85 -6.42
C LYS A 661 35.55 27.65 -7.13
N ALA A 662 35.57 27.54 -8.45
CA ALA A 662 34.40 27.12 -9.22
C ALA A 662 34.85 26.24 -10.39
N GLY A 663 34.01 25.32 -10.82
CA GLY A 663 34.36 24.38 -11.87
C GLY A 663 33.19 23.52 -12.30
N LYS A 664 33.48 22.64 -13.25
CA LYS A 664 32.59 21.60 -13.73
C LYS A 664 33.28 20.26 -13.64
N ALA A 665 32.51 19.20 -13.47
CA ALA A 665 33.02 17.85 -13.49
C ALA A 665 32.03 16.87 -14.11
N GLU A 666 32.57 15.88 -14.79
CA GLU A 666 31.86 14.93 -15.65
C GLU A 666 32.31 13.52 -15.23
N SER A 667 31.36 12.60 -15.07
CA SER A 667 31.61 11.21 -14.67
C SER A 667 30.44 10.32 -15.06
N GLN A 668 30.57 9.01 -14.86
CA GLN A 668 29.52 8.03 -15.14
C GLN A 668 29.21 7.18 -13.91
N ALA A 669 28.13 6.42 -13.97
CA ALA A 669 27.76 5.38 -13.02
C ALA A 669 27.14 4.17 -13.72
N VAL A 670 27.14 3.05 -13.00
CA VAL A 670 26.51 1.80 -13.45
C VAL A 670 27.10 1.31 -14.78
N ASN A 671 28.44 1.28 -14.84
CA ASN A 671 29.20 0.86 -16.02
C ASN A 671 28.84 1.67 -17.28
N GLY A 672 28.78 3.00 -17.15
CA GLY A 672 28.49 3.90 -18.27
C GLY A 672 27.01 4.06 -18.65
N ASN A 673 26.07 3.41 -17.94
CA ASN A 673 24.64 3.52 -18.25
C ASN A 673 23.99 4.79 -17.67
N VAL A 674 24.69 5.55 -16.84
CA VAL A 674 24.21 6.81 -16.28
C VAL A 674 25.31 7.85 -16.36
N ASP A 675 25.07 8.94 -17.08
CA ASP A 675 25.96 10.08 -17.18
C ASP A 675 25.68 11.09 -16.07
N ILE A 676 26.74 11.68 -15.51
CA ILE A 676 26.68 12.62 -14.39
C ILE A 676 27.51 13.88 -14.69
N ASP A 677 26.83 15.01 -14.75
CA ASP A 677 27.42 16.34 -14.92
C ASP A 677 27.22 17.16 -13.65
N SER A 678 28.27 17.82 -13.17
CA SER A 678 28.21 18.63 -11.95
C SER A 678 28.87 19.99 -12.12
N ASP A 679 28.13 21.06 -11.81
CA ASP A 679 28.65 22.42 -11.69
C ASP A 679 28.79 22.78 -10.22
N TYR A 680 29.92 23.38 -9.83
CA TYR A 680 30.18 23.68 -8.43
C TYR A 680 30.85 25.02 -8.18
N SER A 681 30.60 25.53 -6.97
CA SER A 681 31.30 26.68 -6.41
C SER A 681 31.59 26.46 -4.92
N GLN A 682 32.71 27.03 -4.49
CA GLN A 682 33.16 26.98 -3.12
C GLN A 682 33.79 28.31 -2.73
N PHE A 683 33.38 28.82 -1.56
CA PHE A 683 34.03 29.92 -0.89
C PHE A 683 34.67 29.42 0.40
N GLN A 684 35.99 29.58 0.55
CA GLN A 684 36.73 29.23 1.77
C GLN A 684 37.37 30.48 2.38
N LEU A 685 37.43 30.51 3.70
CA LEU A 685 38.09 31.53 4.51
C LEU A 685 38.88 30.83 5.61
N GLY A 686 40.08 31.30 5.90
CA GLY A 686 40.82 30.86 7.06
C GLY A 686 41.77 31.90 7.61
N GLY A 687 42.24 31.64 8.82
CA GLY A 687 43.17 32.52 9.52
C GLY A 687 44.06 31.76 10.48
N ASP A 688 45.30 32.20 10.58
CA ASP A 688 46.27 31.68 11.53
C ASP A 688 45.89 32.16 12.93
N ILE A 689 45.76 31.23 13.89
CA ILE A 689 45.43 31.53 15.29
C ILE A 689 46.64 31.45 16.22
N LEU A 690 47.66 30.68 15.81
CA LEU A 690 48.90 30.50 16.55
C LEU A 690 50.06 30.33 15.57
N THR A 691 51.06 31.18 15.70
CA THR A 691 52.33 31.07 14.97
C THR A 691 53.46 30.94 15.99
N TRP A 692 54.27 29.89 15.84
CA TRP A 692 55.48 29.68 16.63
C TRP A 692 56.69 29.61 15.70
N SER A 693 57.80 30.23 16.11
CA SER A 693 59.08 30.07 15.44
C SER A 693 60.25 30.27 16.40
N ASP A 694 61.34 29.54 16.18
CA ASP A 694 62.63 29.72 16.88
C ASP A 694 63.70 30.39 15.98
N GLY A 695 63.29 30.88 14.82
CA GLY A 695 64.16 31.48 13.80
C GLY A 695 64.80 30.48 12.84
N ALA A 696 64.81 29.18 13.18
CA ALA A 696 65.20 28.09 12.27
C ALA A 696 63.97 27.43 11.66
N GLN A 697 62.97 27.07 12.46
CA GLN A 697 61.74 26.39 12.06
C GLN A 697 60.51 27.21 12.43
N SER A 698 59.38 26.94 11.78
CA SER A 698 58.10 27.55 12.11
C SER A 698 56.97 26.53 12.15
N VAL A 699 56.02 26.74 13.05
CA VAL A 699 54.75 26.02 13.13
C VAL A 699 53.63 27.04 13.09
N THR A 700 52.56 26.73 12.37
CA THR A 700 51.35 27.53 12.40
C THR A 700 50.12 26.66 12.52
N VAL A 701 49.20 27.08 13.36
CA VAL A 701 47.89 26.48 13.53
C VAL A 701 46.85 27.53 13.18
N GLY A 702 45.83 27.12 12.43
CA GLY A 702 44.75 27.99 12.00
C GLY A 702 43.40 27.30 11.97
N LEU A 703 42.37 28.13 11.82
CA LEU A 703 40.99 27.69 11.59
C LEU A 703 40.58 28.06 10.17
N MET A 704 39.69 27.25 9.61
CA MET A 704 39.13 27.47 8.28
C MET A 704 37.66 27.07 8.26
N GLY A 705 36.90 27.74 7.40
CA GLY A 705 35.53 27.35 7.09
C GLY A 705 35.27 27.56 5.61
N SER A 706 34.33 26.81 5.06
CA SER A 706 33.88 27.00 3.69
C SER A 706 32.39 26.83 3.54
N TYR A 707 31.84 27.50 2.53
CA TYR A 707 30.52 27.20 1.99
C TYR A 707 30.70 26.56 0.62
N ILE A 708 29.96 25.48 0.35
CA ILE A 708 29.91 24.82 -0.95
C ILE A 708 28.49 24.89 -1.50
N ASN A 709 28.40 24.96 -2.82
CA ASN A 709 27.16 24.83 -3.56
C ASN A 709 27.49 24.13 -4.89
N ALA A 710 26.79 23.04 -5.17
CA ALA A 710 26.89 22.34 -6.44
C ALA A 710 25.51 21.91 -6.94
N SER A 711 25.35 21.88 -8.26
CA SER A 711 24.22 21.30 -8.97
C SER A 711 24.69 20.10 -9.77
N THR A 712 23.92 19.02 -9.74
CA THR A 712 24.21 17.78 -10.43
C THR A 712 23.06 17.50 -11.39
N ASP A 713 23.36 17.37 -12.67
CA ASP A 713 22.46 16.87 -13.69
C ASP A 713 22.87 15.43 -14.03
N SER A 714 21.88 14.56 -14.24
CA SER A 714 22.09 13.15 -14.50
C SER A 714 21.18 12.68 -15.62
N THR A 715 21.72 11.87 -16.53
CA THR A 715 20.98 11.31 -17.66
C THR A 715 21.16 9.80 -17.68
N GLY A 716 20.04 9.07 -17.67
CA GLY A 716 20.05 7.61 -17.77
C GLY A 716 20.23 7.11 -19.21
N ASN A 717 20.47 5.81 -19.36
CA ASN A 717 20.52 5.13 -20.65
C ASN A 717 19.14 5.10 -21.33
N ARG A 718 19.15 4.94 -22.65
CA ARG A 718 17.96 4.94 -23.48
C ARG A 718 17.24 3.59 -23.37
N GLY A 719 15.94 3.62 -23.09
CA GLY A 719 15.08 2.44 -23.07
C GLY A 719 14.85 1.87 -24.47
N ALA A 720 14.35 0.64 -24.53
CA ALA A 720 14.01 -0.07 -25.77
C ALA A 720 12.91 0.60 -26.61
N ASP A 721 12.19 1.54 -26.02
CA ASP A 721 11.16 2.38 -26.64
C ASP A 721 11.76 3.70 -27.18
N GLY A 722 13.07 3.90 -27.02
CA GLY A 722 13.79 5.12 -27.37
C GLY A 722 13.69 6.23 -26.31
N SER A 723 13.00 6.01 -25.20
CA SER A 723 12.89 6.99 -24.12
C SER A 723 14.22 7.19 -23.40
N GLN A 724 14.48 8.40 -22.90
CA GLN A 724 15.66 8.69 -22.09
C GLN A 724 15.25 9.67 -21.01
N PHE A 725 15.60 9.37 -19.77
CA PHE A 725 15.17 10.13 -18.61
C PHE A 725 16.33 10.90 -17.99
N SER A 726 16.00 12.01 -17.34
CA SER A 726 16.95 12.86 -16.65
C SER A 726 16.50 13.18 -15.24
N ALA A 727 17.46 13.43 -14.37
CA ALA A 727 17.23 13.91 -13.02
C ALA A 727 18.21 15.03 -12.70
N ASN A 728 17.83 15.92 -11.80
CA ASN A 728 18.67 17.00 -11.33
C ASN A 728 18.72 17.04 -9.80
N GLY A 729 19.73 17.68 -9.25
CA GLY A 729 19.83 17.86 -7.82
C GLY A 729 20.85 18.89 -7.42
N SER A 730 20.96 19.06 -6.10
CA SER A 730 21.91 20.02 -5.54
C SER A 730 22.44 19.56 -4.21
N VAL A 731 23.64 20.04 -3.90
CA VAL A 731 24.23 19.97 -2.57
C VAL A 731 24.69 21.36 -2.15
N ASP A 732 24.24 21.81 -0.99
CA ASP A 732 24.72 23.03 -0.35
C ASP A 732 25.06 22.77 1.12
N GLY A 733 26.10 23.43 1.61
CA GLY A 733 26.47 23.24 3.00
C GLY A 733 27.77 23.89 3.39
N TYR A 734 28.18 23.59 4.61
CA TYR A 734 29.29 24.26 5.28
C TYR A 734 30.31 23.25 5.76
N ASN A 735 31.59 23.59 5.60
CA ASN A 735 32.69 22.90 6.25
C ASN A 735 33.28 23.79 7.35
N LEU A 736 33.69 23.17 8.45
CA LEU A 736 34.49 23.78 9.51
C LEU A 736 35.71 22.90 9.77
N GLY A 737 36.89 23.51 9.85
CA GLY A 737 38.13 22.78 9.99
C GLY A 737 39.24 23.54 10.68
N LEU A 738 40.30 22.78 10.95
CA LEU A 738 41.55 23.25 11.55
C LEU A 738 42.73 22.73 10.73
N TYR A 739 43.79 23.52 10.65
CA TYR A 739 45.02 23.14 9.96
C TYR A 739 46.25 23.43 10.81
N ALA A 740 47.30 22.66 10.59
CA ALA A 740 48.61 22.86 11.18
C ALA A 740 49.72 22.62 10.14
N THR A 741 50.61 23.60 10.01
CA THR A 741 51.71 23.59 9.04
C THR A 741 53.05 23.79 9.75
N TRP A 742 54.03 22.95 9.46
CA TRP A 742 55.41 23.08 9.91
C TRP A 742 56.34 23.28 8.72
N PHE A 743 57.29 24.22 8.84
CA PHE A 743 58.38 24.43 7.90
C PHE A 743 59.74 24.27 8.59
N ALA A 744 60.65 23.55 7.94
CA ALA A 744 62.02 23.37 8.40
C ALA A 744 62.87 24.65 8.31
N ASP A 745 62.45 25.63 7.51
CA ASP A 745 63.06 26.95 7.36
C ASP A 745 62.00 28.04 7.60
N ALA A 746 62.07 28.67 8.76
CA ALA A 746 61.11 29.68 9.21
C ALA A 746 61.06 30.93 8.32
N GLN A 747 62.18 31.28 7.67
CA GLN A 747 62.28 32.54 6.94
C GLN A 747 61.89 32.33 5.49
N SER A 748 62.60 31.47 4.75
CA SER A 748 62.36 31.32 3.31
C SER A 748 61.47 30.15 2.94
N HIS A 749 61.01 29.36 3.92
CA HIS A 749 60.17 28.16 3.72
C HIS A 749 60.81 27.20 2.70
N ARG A 750 62.14 27.10 2.71
CA ARG A 750 62.90 26.14 1.90
C ARG A 750 63.03 24.81 2.64
N GLY A 751 63.30 23.75 1.89
CA GLY A 751 63.45 22.41 2.44
C GLY A 751 62.11 21.78 2.82
N ALA A 752 62.14 20.93 3.84
CA ALA A 752 60.99 20.09 4.21
C ALA A 752 59.84 20.92 4.82
N TYR A 753 58.61 20.51 4.51
CA TYR A 753 57.40 20.96 5.18
C TYR A 753 56.48 19.79 5.47
N ILE A 754 55.62 19.96 6.47
CA ILE A 754 54.50 19.07 6.78
C ILE A 754 53.26 19.95 6.93
N ASP A 755 52.18 19.60 6.25
CA ASP A 755 50.86 20.21 6.41
C ASP A 755 49.85 19.16 6.82
N SER A 756 48.93 19.53 7.72
CA SER A 756 47.86 18.66 8.15
C SER A 756 46.59 19.45 8.33
N TRP A 757 45.45 18.84 8.03
CA TRP A 757 44.15 19.46 8.25
C TRP A 757 43.06 18.44 8.55
N TYR A 758 42.06 18.89 9.30
CA TYR A 758 40.80 18.17 9.53
C TYR A 758 39.62 19.10 9.17
N GLN A 759 38.60 18.54 8.54
CA GLN A 759 37.35 19.22 8.20
C GLN A 759 36.15 18.34 8.54
N TYR A 760 35.11 18.97 9.10
CA TYR A 760 33.76 18.43 9.22
C TYR A 760 32.82 19.25 8.34
N GLY A 761 32.04 18.56 7.52
CA GLY A 761 31.03 19.14 6.65
C GLY A 761 29.63 18.67 7.01
N ALA A 762 28.66 19.58 6.91
CA ALA A 762 27.23 19.27 6.98
C ALA A 762 26.53 19.90 5.77
N TYR A 763 25.70 19.11 5.09
CA TYR A 763 25.11 19.46 3.80
C TYR A 763 23.64 19.11 3.74
N ASN A 764 22.89 19.94 3.03
CA ASN A 764 21.53 19.65 2.60
C ASN A 764 21.60 19.22 1.14
N ASN A 765 20.89 18.15 0.80
CA ASN A 765 20.88 17.59 -0.54
C ASN A 765 19.45 17.55 -1.06
N SER A 766 19.29 17.79 -2.35
CA SER A 766 18.02 17.62 -3.07
C SER A 766 18.21 16.75 -4.29
N VAL A 767 17.20 15.94 -4.60
CA VAL A 767 17.11 15.14 -5.82
C VAL A 767 15.71 15.34 -6.38
N ASP A 768 15.63 15.73 -7.65
CA ASP A 768 14.41 15.88 -8.42
C ASP A 768 14.51 14.95 -9.63
N ASN A 769 13.61 13.96 -9.69
CA ASN A 769 13.54 12.98 -10.76
C ASN A 769 12.27 13.28 -11.55
N ASP A 770 12.40 13.45 -12.87
CA ASP A 770 11.25 13.72 -13.73
C ASP A 770 10.24 12.57 -13.59
N GLY A 771 9.14 12.78 -12.85
CA GLY A 771 8.15 11.73 -12.59
C GLY A 771 7.94 11.37 -11.11
N LEU A 772 8.84 11.76 -10.21
CA LEU A 772 8.67 11.61 -8.75
C LEU A 772 8.67 12.98 -8.07
N SER A 773 8.19 13.07 -6.82
CA SER A 773 8.37 14.32 -6.07
C SER A 773 9.82 14.45 -5.61
N ALA A 774 10.29 15.70 -5.57
CA ALA A 774 11.63 16.02 -5.11
C ALA A 774 11.90 15.49 -3.69
N SER A 775 12.97 14.72 -3.55
CA SER A 775 13.48 14.19 -2.29
C SER A 775 14.51 15.12 -1.68
N ARG A 776 14.52 15.24 -0.34
CA ARG A 776 15.51 16.03 0.41
C ARG A 776 16.07 15.21 1.55
N TYR A 777 17.38 15.32 1.77
CA TYR A 777 18.06 14.61 2.84
C TYR A 777 19.31 15.34 3.31
N ASP A 778 19.66 15.10 4.56
CA ASP A 778 20.87 15.67 5.17
C ASP A 778 22.04 14.70 5.01
N SER A 779 23.24 15.25 4.86
CA SER A 779 24.47 14.47 4.84
C SER A 779 25.61 15.16 5.59
N ALA A 780 26.61 14.36 5.97
CA ALA A 780 27.79 14.81 6.67
C ALA A 780 29.04 14.16 6.10
N ALA A 781 30.15 14.90 6.11
CA ALA A 781 31.45 14.37 5.69
C ALA A 781 32.58 14.76 6.63
N HIS A 782 33.43 13.80 6.94
CA HIS A 782 34.68 14.00 7.67
C HIS A 782 35.85 13.85 6.72
N ALA A 783 36.85 14.73 6.81
CA ALA A 783 38.08 14.58 6.04
C ALA A 783 39.32 14.94 6.87
N VAL A 784 40.35 14.09 6.79
CA VAL A 784 41.65 14.27 7.46
C VAL A 784 42.74 14.13 6.40
N SER A 785 43.67 15.08 6.36
CA SER A 785 44.78 15.04 5.41
C SER A 785 46.13 15.28 6.08
N LEU A 786 47.15 14.62 5.54
CA LEU A 786 48.55 14.82 5.85
C LEU A 786 49.33 14.97 4.54
N GLU A 787 49.95 16.12 4.35
CA GLU A 787 50.81 16.46 3.21
C GLU A 787 52.24 16.71 3.68
N THR A 788 53.21 16.28 2.88
CA THR A 788 54.63 16.56 3.08
C THR A 788 55.27 16.93 1.75
N GLY A 789 56.30 17.76 1.78
CA GLY A 789 57.08 18.08 0.58
C GLY A 789 58.43 18.68 0.89
N TYR A 790 59.25 18.85 -0.15
CA TYR A 790 60.59 19.41 -0.01
C TYR A 790 60.85 20.47 -1.08
N ARG A 791 60.97 21.73 -0.69
CA ARG A 791 61.22 22.84 -1.62
C ARG A 791 62.72 23.06 -1.86
N TYR A 792 63.15 22.91 -3.10
CA TYR A 792 64.51 23.21 -3.55
C TYR A 792 64.55 24.45 -4.45
N ASP A 793 65.22 25.51 -3.99
CA ASP A 793 65.36 26.77 -4.71
C ASP A 793 66.64 26.80 -5.57
N ILE A 794 66.50 27.13 -6.85
CA ILE A 794 67.57 27.34 -7.83
C ILE A 794 67.67 28.82 -8.15
N ALA A 795 68.79 29.45 -7.77
CA ALA A 795 69.02 30.87 -8.02
C ALA A 795 69.32 31.16 -9.51
N LEU A 796 68.71 32.21 -10.05
CA LEU A 796 68.91 32.72 -11.41
C LEU A 796 69.48 34.15 -11.40
N SER A 797 69.81 34.70 -12.58
CA SER A 797 70.25 36.09 -12.72
C SER A 797 69.17 37.10 -12.29
N ASN A 798 69.58 38.33 -11.97
CA ASN A 798 68.70 39.42 -11.56
C ASN A 798 67.81 39.12 -10.33
N ARG A 799 68.35 38.33 -9.38
CA ARG A 799 67.67 37.88 -8.14
C ARG A 799 66.49 36.93 -8.37
N ASN A 800 66.23 36.48 -9.60
CA ASN A 800 65.15 35.54 -9.87
C ASN A 800 65.45 34.16 -9.26
N THR A 801 64.42 33.35 -8.96
CA THR A 801 64.58 31.98 -8.44
C THR A 801 63.60 31.07 -9.14
N VAL A 802 63.97 29.83 -9.44
CA VAL A 802 63.05 28.75 -9.82
C VAL A 802 63.09 27.71 -8.71
N SER A 803 61.95 27.18 -8.32
CA SER A 803 61.86 26.26 -7.19
C SER A 803 61.16 24.99 -7.61
N LEU A 804 61.71 23.85 -7.20
CA LEU A 804 61.16 22.53 -7.44
C LEU A 804 60.68 21.96 -6.11
N THR A 805 59.45 21.49 -6.06
CA THR A 805 58.82 20.97 -4.84
C THR A 805 58.13 19.65 -5.14
N PRO A 806 58.79 18.50 -4.97
CA PRO A 806 58.09 17.22 -4.82
C PRO A 806 57.18 17.23 -3.57
N GLN A 807 56.01 16.62 -3.71
CA GLN A 807 54.93 16.62 -2.73
C GLN A 807 54.31 15.22 -2.65
N ALA A 808 53.89 14.84 -1.44
CA ALA A 808 53.08 13.65 -1.20
C ALA A 808 51.98 13.99 -0.20
N GLN A 809 50.76 13.51 -0.42
CA GLN A 809 49.62 13.74 0.45
C GLN A 809 48.77 12.48 0.56
N VAL A 810 48.26 12.21 1.75
CA VAL A 810 47.24 11.18 2.00
C VAL A 810 46.06 11.84 2.67
N THR A 811 44.86 11.54 2.18
CA THR A 811 43.60 12.04 2.72
C THR A 811 42.64 10.89 2.96
N TRP A 812 42.12 10.81 4.18
CA TRP A 812 41.00 9.94 4.51
C TRP A 812 39.72 10.76 4.54
N GLN A 813 38.65 10.22 3.98
CA GLN A 813 37.32 10.81 3.98
C GLN A 813 36.28 9.79 4.39
N ARG A 814 35.24 10.24 5.08
CA ARG A 814 34.04 9.45 5.41
C ARG A 814 32.81 10.28 5.12
N TYR A 815 31.90 9.75 4.31
CA TYR A 815 30.61 10.36 4.02
C TYR A 815 29.49 9.53 4.63
N SER A 816 28.41 10.20 5.06
CA SER A 816 27.18 9.56 5.52
C SER A 816 25.98 10.43 5.19
N ALA A 817 24.89 9.82 4.75
CA ALA A 817 23.63 10.49 4.46
C ALA A 817 22.43 9.77 5.09
N ASP A 818 21.36 10.51 5.31
CA ASP A 818 20.08 9.96 5.77
C ASP A 818 19.48 8.99 4.72
N THR A 819 18.70 8.02 5.21
CA THR A 819 17.91 7.14 4.33
C THR A 819 16.68 7.87 3.83
N VAL A 820 16.41 7.77 2.53
CA VAL A 820 15.24 8.35 1.87
C VAL A 820 14.29 7.23 1.43
N ILE A 821 12.99 7.49 1.45
CA ILE A 821 11.99 6.70 0.73
C ILE A 821 11.37 7.66 -0.27
N ASP A 822 11.51 7.39 -1.56
CA ASP A 822 10.93 8.22 -2.59
C ASP A 822 9.41 7.96 -2.74
N ASP A 823 8.77 8.78 -3.58
CA ASP A 823 7.34 8.66 -3.86
C ASP A 823 6.95 7.38 -4.61
N GLY A 824 7.93 6.70 -5.23
CA GLY A 824 7.77 5.38 -5.84
C GLY A 824 7.85 4.23 -4.83
N GLY A 825 8.12 4.53 -3.56
CA GLY A 825 8.28 3.55 -2.49
C GLY A 825 9.67 2.91 -2.42
N THR A 826 10.63 3.37 -3.24
CA THR A 826 12.01 2.86 -3.21
C THR A 826 12.75 3.44 -2.01
N ARG A 827 13.41 2.56 -1.24
CA ARG A 827 14.28 2.96 -0.14
C ARG A 827 15.70 3.21 -0.64
N ILE A 828 16.17 4.45 -0.60
CA ILE A 828 17.54 4.84 -0.92
C ILE A 828 18.37 4.93 0.37
N SER A 829 19.41 4.10 0.47
CA SER A 829 20.30 4.01 1.63
C SER A 829 21.73 3.66 1.22
N GLY A 830 22.56 3.15 2.13
CA GLY A 830 23.89 2.62 1.77
C GLY A 830 24.96 3.66 1.42
N GLN A 831 24.64 4.95 1.47
CA GLN A 831 25.55 6.07 1.18
C GLN A 831 26.59 6.33 2.31
N ASN A 832 27.15 5.27 2.91
CA ASN A 832 28.08 5.34 4.03
C ASN A 832 29.41 4.71 3.65
N ASP A 833 30.30 5.50 3.05
CA ASP A 833 31.57 5.01 2.54
C ASP A 833 32.75 5.75 3.15
N ASP A 834 33.80 4.99 3.47
CA ASP A 834 35.13 5.49 3.78
C ASP A 834 35.96 5.47 2.49
N SER A 835 36.89 6.41 2.33
CA SER A 835 37.77 6.45 1.17
C SER A 835 39.13 7.04 1.50
N TRP A 836 40.16 6.49 0.88
CA TRP A 836 41.53 6.99 0.96
C TRP A 836 41.96 7.52 -0.40
N THR A 837 42.50 8.74 -0.42
CA THR A 837 43.13 9.35 -1.60
C THR A 837 44.58 9.65 -1.32
N THR A 838 45.48 9.11 -2.13
CA THR A 838 46.91 9.42 -2.14
C THR A 838 47.23 10.33 -3.32
N ARG A 839 48.04 11.37 -3.11
CA ARG A 839 48.52 12.27 -4.16
C ARG A 839 50.05 12.30 -4.15
N LEU A 840 50.67 12.09 -5.30
CA LEU A 840 52.09 12.35 -5.54
C LEU A 840 52.22 13.46 -6.57
N GLY A 841 52.98 14.50 -6.24
CA GLY A 841 52.99 15.73 -7.02
C GLY A 841 54.36 16.33 -7.20
N MET A 842 54.54 17.10 -8.27
CA MET A 842 55.70 17.97 -8.46
C MET A 842 55.25 19.37 -8.87
N ARG A 843 55.61 20.35 -8.03
CA ARG A 843 55.35 21.77 -8.27
C ARG A 843 56.63 22.49 -8.70
N VAL A 844 56.51 23.34 -9.72
CA VAL A 844 57.54 24.24 -10.20
C VAL A 844 57.04 25.67 -10.07
N ASP A 845 57.73 26.53 -9.32
CA ASP A 845 57.38 27.96 -9.23
C ASP A 845 58.57 28.90 -9.46
N GLY A 846 58.32 29.96 -10.21
CA GLY A 846 59.29 31.03 -10.47
C GLY A 846 59.07 32.21 -9.52
N LYS A 847 60.15 32.86 -9.06
CA LYS A 847 60.14 34.15 -8.37
C LYS A 847 60.79 35.19 -9.27
N LEU A 848 59.98 36.06 -9.87
CA LEU A 848 60.42 37.09 -10.80
C LEU A 848 60.29 38.49 -10.17
N TYR A 849 61.41 39.21 -10.08
CA TYR A 849 61.46 40.56 -9.51
C TYR A 849 61.27 41.63 -10.59
N LYS A 850 60.30 42.55 -10.41
CA LYS A 850 60.06 43.73 -11.26
C LYS A 850 60.14 45.02 -10.44
N GLU A 851 60.32 46.17 -11.09
CA GLU A 851 60.49 47.48 -10.43
C GLU A 851 59.33 47.90 -9.50
N SER A 852 58.12 47.33 -9.68
CA SER A 852 56.91 47.65 -8.91
C SER A 852 56.27 46.46 -8.17
N GLY A 853 56.94 45.30 -8.07
CA GLY A 853 56.39 44.14 -7.35
C GLY A 853 57.06 42.79 -7.66
N ARG A 854 56.54 41.71 -7.04
CA ARG A 854 56.98 40.32 -7.22
C ARG A 854 55.87 39.50 -7.89
N ILE A 855 56.21 38.80 -8.97
CA ILE A 855 55.31 37.90 -9.70
C ILE A 855 55.85 36.48 -9.63
N GLN A 856 54.96 35.50 -9.47
CA GLN A 856 55.31 34.09 -9.42
C GLN A 856 54.39 33.21 -10.25
N PRO A 857 54.78 32.85 -11.48
CA PRO A 857 54.11 31.78 -12.19
C PRO A 857 54.44 30.42 -11.54
N PHE A 858 53.49 29.49 -11.61
CA PHE A 858 53.72 28.11 -11.20
C PHE A 858 53.00 27.11 -12.10
N MET A 859 53.50 25.88 -12.08
CA MET A 859 52.87 24.69 -12.63
C MET A 859 53.00 23.55 -11.63
N GLU A 860 51.99 22.70 -11.54
CA GLU A 860 51.96 21.52 -10.69
C GLU A 860 51.37 20.36 -11.48
N VAL A 861 52.00 19.19 -11.39
CA VAL A 861 51.49 17.94 -11.96
C VAL A 861 51.38 16.95 -10.83
N ASN A 862 50.22 16.31 -10.71
CA ASN A 862 49.86 15.39 -9.65
C ASN A 862 49.30 14.10 -10.23
N TRP A 863 49.69 12.97 -9.65
CA TRP A 863 48.98 11.70 -9.77
C TRP A 863 48.18 11.48 -8.48
N LEU A 864 46.90 11.15 -8.61
CA LEU A 864 46.00 10.84 -7.51
C LEU A 864 45.54 9.39 -7.64
N HIS A 865 45.54 8.66 -6.53
CA HIS A 865 45.02 7.29 -6.43
C HIS A 865 43.98 7.21 -5.30
N ALA A 866 42.77 6.73 -5.60
CA ALA A 866 41.67 6.57 -4.66
C ALA A 866 41.28 5.09 -4.48
N SER A 867 40.89 4.70 -3.26
CA SER A 867 40.56 3.31 -2.92
C SER A 867 39.13 2.87 -3.19
N ASP A 868 38.19 3.82 -3.25
CA ASP A 868 36.75 3.55 -3.25
C ASP A 868 35.97 4.64 -3.99
N ASN A 869 34.86 4.23 -4.60
CA ASN A 869 33.94 5.09 -5.33
C ASN A 869 32.73 5.50 -4.48
N ALA A 870 31.99 6.52 -4.92
CA ALA A 870 30.69 6.83 -4.33
C ALA A 870 29.72 5.67 -4.61
N SER A 871 28.89 5.30 -3.63
CA SER A 871 27.93 4.22 -3.79
C SER A 871 26.64 4.47 -2.99
N ALA A 872 25.54 3.92 -3.48
CA ALA A 872 24.22 3.98 -2.85
C ALA A 872 23.48 2.66 -3.06
N THR A 873 22.45 2.40 -2.25
CA THR A 873 21.60 1.22 -2.36
C THR A 873 20.15 1.66 -2.60
N PHE A 874 19.59 1.26 -3.73
CA PHE A 874 18.20 1.48 -4.12
C PHE A 874 17.42 0.18 -3.90
N GLY A 875 16.65 0.13 -2.81
CA GLY A 875 16.05 -1.12 -2.34
C GLY A 875 17.13 -2.09 -1.87
N ASP A 876 17.35 -3.14 -2.64
CA ASP A 876 18.39 -4.16 -2.46
C ASP A 876 19.53 -4.06 -3.49
N THR A 877 19.39 -3.22 -4.52
CA THR A 877 20.41 -3.04 -5.56
C THR A 877 21.43 -1.98 -5.13
N LYS A 878 22.70 -2.38 -4.98
CA LYS A 878 23.81 -1.45 -4.76
C LYS A 878 24.34 -0.95 -6.11
N VAL A 879 24.43 0.36 -6.27
CA VAL A 879 24.97 1.05 -7.44
C VAL A 879 26.18 1.90 -7.04
N SER A 880 27.12 2.08 -7.96
CA SER A 880 28.35 2.85 -7.73
C SER A 880 28.65 3.78 -8.89
N GLN A 881 29.34 4.87 -8.58
CA GLN A 881 29.90 5.78 -9.56
C GLN A 881 31.17 5.17 -10.18
N ASP A 882 31.40 5.38 -11.46
CA ASP A 882 32.52 4.82 -12.22
C ASP A 882 33.75 5.74 -12.15
N LEU A 883 34.04 6.27 -10.95
CA LEU A 883 35.21 7.11 -10.73
C LEU A 883 36.49 6.28 -10.98
N PRO A 884 37.45 6.79 -11.76
CA PRO A 884 38.72 6.10 -11.94
C PRO A 884 39.52 6.16 -10.65
N ASN A 885 40.08 5.01 -10.25
CA ASN A 885 41.00 4.93 -9.11
C ASN A 885 42.19 5.85 -9.32
N ASP A 886 42.74 5.91 -10.53
CA ASP A 886 43.90 6.72 -10.90
C ASP A 886 43.51 7.94 -11.74
N ARG A 887 43.98 9.12 -11.32
CA ARG A 887 43.71 10.40 -12.00
C ARG A 887 44.99 11.23 -12.13
N VAL A 888 45.13 11.93 -13.25
CA VAL A 888 46.18 12.94 -13.44
C VAL A 888 45.57 14.33 -13.28
N GLU A 889 46.20 15.16 -12.45
CA GLU A 889 45.82 16.56 -12.26
C GLU A 889 46.97 17.48 -12.69
N VAL A 890 46.62 18.51 -13.45
CA VAL A 890 47.54 19.59 -13.83
C VAL A 890 47.00 20.92 -13.32
N LYS A 891 47.82 21.66 -12.56
CA LYS A 891 47.50 23.02 -12.12
C LYS A 891 48.48 24.01 -12.73
N VAL A 892 47.97 25.15 -13.18
CA VAL A 892 48.78 26.28 -13.64
C VAL A 892 48.26 27.57 -13.02
N GLY A 893 49.15 28.47 -12.64
CA GLY A 893 48.71 29.70 -12.00
C GLY A 893 49.76 30.78 -11.88
N ILE A 894 49.32 31.92 -11.38
CA ILE A 894 50.15 33.09 -11.17
C ILE A 894 49.79 33.76 -9.84
N GLN A 895 50.82 34.09 -9.06
CA GLN A 895 50.70 34.90 -7.86
C GLN A 895 51.35 36.27 -8.05
N ALA A 896 50.68 37.32 -7.59
CA ALA A 896 51.18 38.68 -7.56
C ALA A 896 51.13 39.24 -6.14
N ASN A 897 52.25 39.81 -5.71
CA ASN A 897 52.31 40.57 -4.47
C ASN A 897 51.95 42.02 -4.75
N VAL A 898 50.78 42.42 -4.27
CA VAL A 898 50.28 43.79 -4.43
C VAL A 898 50.95 44.73 -3.42
N SER A 899 51.30 44.22 -2.24
CA SER A 899 52.09 44.94 -1.22
C SER A 899 52.88 43.95 -0.35
N GLU A 900 53.58 44.45 0.67
CA GLU A 900 54.23 43.59 1.68
C GLU A 900 53.23 42.77 2.50
N ARG A 901 51.96 43.18 2.53
CA ARG A 901 50.90 42.56 3.32
C ARG A 901 49.88 41.81 2.49
N LEU A 902 49.68 42.16 1.21
CA LEU A 902 48.62 41.61 0.36
C LEU A 902 49.19 40.84 -0.82
N SER A 903 48.76 39.58 -0.96
CA SER A 903 49.00 38.73 -2.12
C SER A 903 47.68 38.29 -2.76
N VAL A 904 47.67 38.23 -4.08
CA VAL A 904 46.55 37.69 -4.87
C VAL A 904 47.12 36.63 -5.80
N TYR A 905 46.47 35.47 -5.91
CA TYR A 905 46.84 34.45 -6.88
C TYR A 905 45.60 33.83 -7.54
N ALA A 906 45.78 33.45 -8.80
CA ALA A 906 44.76 32.79 -9.59
C ALA A 906 45.36 31.52 -10.22
N GLN A 907 44.56 30.47 -10.31
CA GLN A 907 44.97 29.20 -10.91
C GLN A 907 43.82 28.55 -11.68
N ALA A 908 44.18 27.77 -12.69
CA ALA A 908 43.31 26.82 -13.35
C ALA A 908 43.84 25.41 -13.08
N ALA A 909 42.94 24.45 -12.88
CA ALA A 909 43.25 23.05 -12.66
C ALA A 909 42.38 22.18 -13.57
N GLY A 910 42.96 21.11 -14.09
CA GLY A 910 42.25 20.08 -14.85
C GLY A 910 42.63 18.69 -14.35
N GLN A 911 41.65 17.80 -14.19
CA GLN A 911 41.84 16.38 -13.90
C GLN A 911 41.26 15.54 -15.05
N LYS A 912 41.91 14.42 -15.37
CA LYS A 912 41.41 13.41 -16.32
C LYS A 912 41.76 12.01 -15.79
N GLY A 913 40.90 11.04 -16.06
CA GLY A 913 41.12 9.62 -15.79
C GLY A 913 40.34 8.74 -16.78
N LYS A 914 40.27 7.43 -16.51
CA LYS A 914 39.43 6.46 -17.26
C LYS A 914 37.93 6.75 -17.09
N ASN A 915 37.08 6.03 -17.83
CA ASN A 915 35.61 6.11 -17.79
C ASN A 915 35.09 7.54 -18.04
N ASP A 916 35.69 8.20 -19.04
CA ASP A 916 35.46 9.58 -19.45
C ASP A 916 35.55 10.70 -18.39
N TYR A 917 35.92 10.36 -17.16
CA TYR A 917 36.03 11.31 -16.04
C TYR A 917 36.84 12.56 -16.39
N GLY A 918 36.29 13.73 -16.04
CA GLY A 918 36.97 15.02 -16.14
C GLY A 918 36.54 16.00 -15.04
N ASP A 919 37.47 16.82 -14.55
CA ASP A 919 37.17 17.97 -13.68
C ASP A 919 37.98 19.18 -14.17
N ALA A 920 37.32 20.30 -14.41
CA ALA A 920 37.96 21.55 -14.80
C ALA A 920 37.53 22.68 -13.86
N SER A 921 38.50 23.35 -13.24
CA SER A 921 38.21 24.40 -12.27
C SER A 921 39.13 25.60 -12.33
N PHE A 922 38.61 26.72 -11.86
CA PHE A 922 39.31 27.97 -11.65
C PHE A 922 39.25 28.34 -10.17
N SER A 923 40.35 28.86 -9.63
CA SER A 923 40.32 29.48 -8.31
C SER A 923 41.02 30.83 -8.26
N LEU A 924 40.45 31.71 -7.43
CA LEU A 924 40.99 33.01 -7.08
C LEU A 924 41.20 33.07 -5.57
N ASN A 925 42.38 33.49 -5.17
CA ASN A 925 42.83 33.48 -3.80
C ASN A 925 43.40 34.83 -3.41
N MET A 926 43.15 35.23 -2.17
CA MET A 926 43.69 36.45 -1.58
C MET A 926 44.21 36.17 -0.18
N ARG A 927 45.36 36.74 0.15
CA ARG A 927 46.00 36.57 1.45
C ARG A 927 46.50 37.90 1.99
N TYR A 928 46.17 38.16 3.26
CA TYR A 928 46.64 39.30 4.02
C TYR A 928 47.49 38.85 5.20
N ASN A 929 48.75 39.28 5.22
CA ASN A 929 49.70 39.05 6.32
C ASN A 929 49.75 40.31 7.20
N TRP A 930 49.68 40.18 8.53
CA TRP A 930 49.75 41.34 9.44
C TRP A 930 51.15 41.63 9.98
#